data_AF-A0AAD2HG68-F1
#
_entry.id   AF-A0AAD2HG68-F1
#
_cell.length_a   1.000
_cell.length_b   1.000
_cell.length_c   1.000
_cell.angle_alpha   90.00
_cell.angle_beta   90.00
_cell.angle_gamma   90.00
#
_symmetry.space_group_name_H-M   'P 1'
#
loop_
_entity.id
_entity.type
_entity.pdbx_description
1 polymer ?
#
loop_
_entity_poly.entity_id
_entity_poly.type
_entity_poly.pdbx_seq_one_letter_code
_entity_poly.pdbx_strand_id
1 'polypeptide(L)'
;MVLLHCCTLVPEGEGANISAVRFAAPIRVDFLRIYPTGTRPFPAHSPNLIACTEPSAFSLDILFNALPRTPEAKEKQRAVNALVPTSLAYAGGLVDFSVDMGMEYATRLMIVKGAFESLTLALYGEIASTDMSDDLVPYDPQPLPDLVPLPVSSRVDPANMVDPCTVANQLLSMISECPLPLVARLMFCLKPSDEDWDSLEFPHLYADLDLDMVDDLDAVLDRMARPIRDGLPMDTFNAFAIQVSGMIGPKVELLSANQAFSIAKLLSIAAPQDSGLVRALLKHLELESIFDMETMNDHSTLQRLWDAVANVDITRRLNVDWFLEALDHIQQNGNTKRYTRVLAGKILLRMQRWIAFEDVLLNQTGDLREAAKLLSDVSEGEQSMAIWLQNMLEHPSVAHALSQTPPNGSPRLSAEIGSREDLVMWTRAYMGVGSVLAVWAWADSLGKDAAAEQTLATIKLWQDVDGYSQIVNQLLLLRQFPGRLEWEISDREPPRQSGILAEQILARLMEEPGAILHDSLVDTVLKLEQPMSHISKEELMTMRHLALLVDEGLQAAIRELVAKPSFPWPIARLRVIRLALVIVKQELDDGDDGEWRVLEALWAEDAHGLVGRMVELYLDVTTNLSSHFTLAAAPMDQALVSQLLYTAADLVRLIIANLPAMTIPAREMRMLVSGIAAVFACAETAAKTLSQCVKAAADVRQACLEAIDKLTIDGIEAEPHRNGSEVVLRELLGHAHAVFDSGRDPTTEMRQLFVLIDRALPNSNLTMVLVELEAYFPLLDAEHKSKLFARLVELDGGELAIGEWLLTGELKQLLVSLESDGRDRVRLHWIYICLDFLATIAHGMSEWMAAAVSSDDELSKLLALCLTQMLDAHLVSPVLNRLIRSLTARAAQFQDPELKFAIVLCSLRAFQHEPAVLLSVLRELPSDQHQRQLMRREIGLTLLAISRGDPSPKAAQTTLDVLTWLTEQDDPSLRLLSSISASALVQLYVKLAQKLGPSPRLNAIKSKVQGDEDEAMVAQPVELPSQLLLSVREIEERLRPVPGTPNRTTPTPDILGITSSPTGLLRSPAATGLTKTYANNDFRQLRQAAGSFPRLNTSRLPSMHVDVGTPRGPT
;
A
#
# COMPACT_ATOMS: atom_id res chain seq x y z
N MET A 1 17.79 -8.42 24.78
CA MET A 1 17.10 -9.64 25.29
C MET A 1 17.87 -10.18 26.49
N VAL A 2 17.18 -10.64 27.54
CA VAL A 2 17.80 -11.14 28.79
C VAL A 2 17.68 -12.67 28.85
N LEU A 3 18.80 -13.36 29.08
CA LEU A 3 18.83 -14.80 29.34
C LEU A 3 18.29 -15.08 30.76
N LEU A 4 17.22 -15.85 30.88
CA LEU A 4 16.58 -16.17 32.15
C LEU A 4 17.12 -17.46 32.76
N HIS A 5 17.32 -18.50 31.94
CA HIS A 5 17.78 -19.81 32.40
C HIS A 5 18.43 -20.60 31.26
N CYS A 6 19.42 -21.43 31.55
CA CYS A 6 19.97 -22.41 30.61
C CYS A 6 20.31 -23.70 31.36
N CYS A 7 19.88 -24.84 30.83
CA CYS A 7 20.06 -26.15 31.47
C CYS A 7 20.04 -27.29 30.45
N THR A 8 20.59 -28.44 30.85
CA THR A 8 20.41 -29.72 30.17
C THR A 8 19.46 -30.58 31.01
N LEU A 9 18.30 -30.91 30.45
CA LEU A 9 17.27 -31.73 31.07
C LEU A 9 17.52 -33.19 30.74
N VAL A 10 17.36 -34.05 31.76
CA VAL A 10 17.38 -35.51 31.63
C VAL A 10 16.13 -36.01 32.36
N PRO A 11 15.27 -36.83 31.73
CA PRO A 11 14.06 -37.32 32.36
C PRO A 11 14.37 -38.16 33.60
N GLU A 12 13.64 -37.94 34.71
CA GLU A 12 13.81 -38.71 35.95
C GLU A 12 12.75 -39.84 36.04
N GLY A 13 13.20 -41.10 35.95
CA GLY A 13 12.40 -42.30 36.21
C GLY A 13 12.31 -43.28 35.03
N GLU A 14 12.29 -44.59 35.30
CA GLU A 14 12.12 -45.62 34.26
C GLU A 14 10.76 -45.45 33.55
N GLY A 15 10.79 -45.02 32.29
CA GLY A 15 9.60 -44.80 31.45
C GLY A 15 8.91 -43.43 31.61
N ALA A 16 9.46 -42.51 32.41
CA ALA A 16 8.91 -41.17 32.58
C ALA A 16 9.61 -40.16 31.66
N ASN A 17 9.02 -39.90 30.50
CA ASN A 17 9.44 -38.88 29.51
C ASN A 17 9.20 -37.44 29.99
N ILE A 18 9.50 -37.11 31.26
CA ILE A 18 9.14 -35.83 31.89
C ILE A 18 10.33 -35.24 32.66
N SER A 19 10.55 -33.94 32.48
CA SER A 19 11.47 -33.10 33.28
C SER A 19 10.74 -31.83 33.71
N ALA A 20 11.20 -31.17 34.78
CA ALA A 20 10.61 -29.90 35.21
C ALA A 20 11.69 -28.88 35.61
N VAL A 21 11.47 -27.63 35.21
CA VAL A 21 12.30 -26.48 35.58
C VAL A 21 11.49 -25.58 36.49
N ARG A 22 12.04 -25.32 37.68
CA ARG A 22 11.45 -24.40 38.66
C ARG A 22 12.28 -23.13 38.74
N PHE A 23 11.63 -21.99 38.51
CA PHE A 23 12.28 -20.69 38.56
C PHE A 23 12.23 -20.10 39.98
N ALA A 24 13.30 -19.42 40.37
CA ALA A 24 13.40 -18.77 41.69
C ALA A 24 12.45 -17.56 41.83
N ALA A 25 12.25 -16.83 40.74
CA ALA A 25 11.34 -15.70 40.62
C ALA A 25 10.26 -16.00 39.55
N PRO A 26 9.08 -15.36 39.60
CA PRO A 26 8.14 -15.44 38.50
C PRO A 26 8.74 -14.76 37.26
N ILE A 27 8.79 -15.47 36.15
CA ILE A 27 9.36 -15.00 34.89
C ILE A 27 8.31 -15.03 33.78
N ARG A 28 8.46 -14.16 32.79
CA ARG A 28 7.76 -14.27 31.50
C ARG A 28 8.76 -14.84 30.51
N VAL A 29 8.44 -16.00 29.94
CA VAL A 29 9.26 -16.61 28.90
C VAL A 29 8.74 -16.08 27.58
N ASP A 30 9.57 -15.34 26.85
CA ASP A 30 9.25 -14.86 25.51
C ASP A 30 9.74 -15.88 24.47
N PHE A 31 10.80 -16.63 24.79
CA PHE A 31 11.48 -17.48 23.85
C PHE A 31 12.24 -18.65 24.49
N LEU A 32 12.29 -19.76 23.77
CA LEU A 32 13.00 -20.98 24.12
C LEU A 32 13.91 -21.41 22.96
N ARG A 33 15.21 -21.58 23.23
CA ARG A 33 16.20 -22.04 22.27
C ARG A 33 16.67 -23.45 22.63
N ILE A 34 16.65 -24.38 21.68
CA ILE A 34 17.20 -25.74 21.81
C ILE A 34 18.52 -25.82 21.06
N TYR A 35 19.55 -26.35 21.72
CA TYR A 35 20.89 -26.49 21.16
C TYR A 35 21.17 -27.93 20.73
N PRO A 36 21.72 -28.19 19.52
CA PRO A 36 22.04 -29.54 19.09
C PRO A 36 23.33 -30.02 19.75
N THR A 37 23.50 -31.34 19.83
CA THR A 37 24.67 -31.99 20.43
C THR A 37 25.98 -31.46 19.84
N GLY A 38 26.93 -31.08 20.71
CA GLY A 38 28.26 -30.60 20.33
C GLY A 38 28.37 -29.08 20.15
N THR A 39 27.27 -28.33 20.17
CA THR A 39 27.34 -26.85 20.13
C THR A 39 27.74 -26.26 21.49
N ARG A 40 28.32 -25.06 21.47
CA ARG A 40 28.67 -24.29 22.67
C ARG A 40 27.73 -23.08 22.79
N PRO A 41 26.70 -23.13 23.64
CA PRO A 41 25.67 -22.09 23.72
C PRO A 41 26.21 -20.69 24.03
N PHE A 42 27.19 -20.61 24.93
CA PHE A 42 27.75 -19.35 25.40
C PHE A 42 29.29 -19.42 25.44
N PRO A 43 29.97 -19.36 24.28
CA PRO A 43 31.41 -19.57 24.19
C PRO A 43 32.23 -18.52 24.96
N ALA A 44 31.69 -17.30 25.13
CA ALA A 44 32.34 -16.21 25.86
C ALA A 44 32.20 -16.28 27.39
N HIS A 45 31.10 -16.85 27.91
CA HIS A 45 30.76 -16.81 29.34
C HIS A 45 30.89 -18.18 30.03
N SER A 46 30.70 -19.28 29.30
CA SER A 46 30.78 -20.64 29.84
C SER A 46 31.31 -21.62 28.77
N PRO A 47 32.63 -21.62 28.48
CA PRO A 47 33.22 -22.43 27.40
C PRO A 47 33.15 -23.95 27.66
N ASN A 48 32.90 -24.37 28.89
CA ASN A 48 32.77 -25.78 29.28
C ASN A 48 31.37 -26.37 29.05
N LEU A 49 30.37 -25.53 28.74
CA LEU A 49 29.02 -25.98 28.45
C LEU A 49 28.96 -26.47 27.00
N ILE A 50 28.94 -27.80 26.83
CA ILE A 50 28.69 -28.45 25.54
C ILE A 50 27.25 -28.96 25.58
N ALA A 51 26.44 -28.52 24.61
CA ALA A 51 25.07 -28.96 24.49
C ALA A 51 25.01 -30.46 24.18
N CYS A 52 24.07 -31.14 24.81
CA CYS A 52 23.73 -32.55 24.61
C CYS A 52 22.21 -32.63 24.47
N THR A 53 21.75 -32.99 23.28
CA THR A 53 20.34 -33.12 22.91
C THR A 53 20.18 -34.39 22.08
N GLU A 54 19.55 -35.40 22.65
CA GLU A 54 19.36 -36.74 22.07
C GLU A 54 17.93 -37.21 22.34
N PRO A 55 17.19 -37.77 21.36
CA PRO A 55 17.59 -38.05 19.97
C PRO A 55 17.70 -36.78 19.11
N SER A 56 18.15 -36.90 17.86
CA SER A 56 18.35 -35.74 16.97
C SER A 56 17.06 -35.02 16.58
N ALA A 57 15.91 -35.68 16.69
CA ALA A 57 14.58 -35.09 16.47
C ALA A 57 13.53 -35.78 17.37
N PHE A 58 12.59 -35.01 17.92
CA PHE A 58 11.53 -35.48 18.81
C PHE A 58 10.46 -34.41 19.06
N SER A 59 9.29 -34.81 19.54
CA SER A 59 8.21 -33.91 19.96
C SER A 59 8.23 -33.67 21.48
N LEU A 60 7.92 -32.44 21.90
CA LEU A 60 7.89 -31.95 23.28
C LEU A 60 6.55 -31.27 23.59
N ASP A 61 5.87 -31.69 24.65
CA ASP A 61 4.83 -30.90 25.31
C ASP A 61 5.46 -30.08 26.45
N ILE A 62 5.44 -28.76 26.35
CA ILE A 62 5.84 -27.84 27.42
C ILE A 62 4.60 -27.31 28.12
N LEU A 63 4.54 -27.49 29.43
CA LEU A 63 3.43 -27.04 30.26
C LEU A 63 3.92 -25.91 31.18
N PHE A 64 3.37 -24.71 31.01
CA PHE A 64 3.64 -23.58 31.90
C PHE A 64 2.55 -23.44 32.96
N ASN A 65 2.95 -23.20 34.21
CA ASN A 65 2.00 -22.80 35.25
C ASN A 65 1.69 -21.30 35.13
N ALA A 66 0.46 -20.95 34.75
CA ALA A 66 0.03 -19.57 34.55
C ALA A 66 -0.25 -18.85 35.89
N LEU A 67 0.54 -17.82 36.19
CA LEU A 67 0.38 -16.92 37.35
C LEU A 67 -0.05 -15.52 36.85
N PRO A 68 -1.27 -15.03 37.16
CA PRO A 68 -1.70 -13.70 36.73
C PRO A 68 -0.88 -12.58 37.39
N ARG A 69 -0.60 -11.48 36.67
CA ARG A 69 0.17 -10.31 37.12
C ARG A 69 -0.67 -9.19 37.76
N THR A 70 -2.00 -9.18 37.62
CA THR A 70 -2.85 -8.08 38.11
C THR A 70 -3.19 -8.18 39.61
N PRO A 71 -3.06 -7.08 40.40
CA PRO A 71 -3.58 -6.98 41.76
C PRO A 71 -5.03 -6.46 41.82
N GLU A 72 -5.81 -6.55 40.74
CA GLU A 72 -7.19 -6.06 40.69
C GLU A 72 -8.21 -7.21 40.79
N ALA A 73 -8.45 -7.70 42.00
CA ALA A 73 -9.78 -8.14 42.42
C ALA A 73 -9.81 -8.34 43.95
N LYS A 74 -10.80 -7.73 44.61
CA LYS A 74 -11.21 -8.02 46.00
C LYS A 74 -11.78 -9.44 46.19
N GLU A 75 -11.62 -10.34 45.23
CA GLU A 75 -11.95 -11.75 45.39
C GLU A 75 -10.66 -12.54 45.56
N LYS A 76 -10.59 -13.35 46.62
CA LYS A 76 -9.58 -14.40 46.76
C LYS A 76 -9.70 -15.34 45.55
N GLN A 77 -9.01 -15.03 44.45
CA GLN A 77 -8.90 -15.92 43.31
C GLN A 77 -8.26 -17.22 43.80
N ARG A 78 -8.99 -18.31 43.67
CA ARG A 78 -8.45 -19.66 43.85
C ARG A 78 -7.23 -19.79 42.96
N ALA A 79 -6.14 -20.34 43.50
CA ALA A 79 -4.97 -20.71 42.71
C ALA A 79 -5.41 -21.63 41.57
N VAL A 80 -5.54 -21.08 40.37
CA VAL A 80 -5.76 -21.87 39.16
C VAL A 80 -4.36 -22.31 38.74
N ASN A 81 -3.94 -23.49 39.20
CA ASN A 81 -2.79 -24.20 38.63
C ASN A 81 -3.19 -24.69 37.21
N ALA A 82 -3.55 -23.76 36.32
CA ALA A 82 -3.75 -24.07 34.91
C ALA A 82 -2.36 -24.27 34.31
N LEU A 83 -2.12 -25.51 33.88
CA LEU A 83 -1.00 -25.82 33.01
C LEU A 83 -1.44 -25.49 31.59
N VAL A 84 -0.77 -24.52 30.97
CA VAL A 84 -0.98 -24.20 29.55
C VAL A 84 -0.02 -25.08 28.75
N PRO A 85 -0.51 -26.05 27.96
CA PRO A 85 0.32 -26.87 27.10
C PRO A 85 0.74 -26.10 25.84
N THR A 86 2.00 -26.24 25.48
CA THR A 86 2.63 -25.76 24.25
C THR A 86 3.37 -26.94 23.64
N SER A 87 2.89 -27.49 22.53
CA SER A 87 3.57 -28.57 21.81
C SER A 87 4.64 -27.96 20.91
N LEU A 88 5.86 -28.50 20.95
CA LEU A 88 7.00 -28.13 20.12
C LEU A 88 7.50 -29.37 19.39
N ALA A 89 7.79 -29.25 18.10
CA ALA A 89 8.47 -30.28 17.34
C ALA A 89 9.91 -29.85 17.10
N TYR A 90 10.87 -30.64 17.60
CA TYR A 90 12.29 -30.42 17.36
C TYR A 90 12.77 -31.37 16.26
N ALA A 91 13.15 -30.82 15.10
CA ALA A 91 13.64 -31.60 13.95
C ALA A 91 15.19 -31.66 13.86
N GLY A 92 15.90 -31.19 14.89
CA GLY A 92 17.36 -31.11 14.91
C GLY A 92 17.91 -29.70 14.68
N GLY A 93 19.23 -29.53 14.84
CA GLY A 93 19.89 -28.23 14.65
C GLY A 93 19.68 -27.24 15.81
N LEU A 94 20.08 -25.98 15.59
CA LEU A 94 19.85 -24.89 16.55
C LEU A 94 18.50 -24.26 16.23
N VAL A 95 17.52 -24.41 17.12
CA VAL A 95 16.14 -23.98 16.88
C VAL A 95 15.62 -23.12 18.01
N ASP A 96 14.77 -22.19 17.61
CA ASP A 96 14.34 -21.01 18.32
C ASP A 96 12.81 -20.97 18.29
N PHE A 97 12.19 -21.16 19.46
CA PHE A 97 10.74 -21.26 19.64
C PHE A 97 10.23 -20.03 20.39
N SER A 98 9.33 -19.26 19.79
CA SER A 98 8.58 -18.22 20.51
C SER A 98 7.57 -18.85 21.46
N VAL A 99 7.41 -18.25 22.63
CA VAL A 99 6.43 -18.67 23.62
C VAL A 99 5.52 -17.47 23.89
N ASP A 100 4.26 -17.55 23.44
CA ASP A 100 3.28 -16.51 23.72
C ASP A 100 2.55 -16.80 25.04
N MET A 101 3.05 -16.22 26.13
CA MET A 101 2.39 -16.25 27.43
C MET A 101 1.41 -15.09 27.65
N GLY A 102 1.39 -14.08 26.77
CA GLY A 102 0.68 -12.81 26.99
C GLY A 102 1.28 -11.94 28.10
N MET A 103 0.89 -10.65 28.13
CA MET A 103 1.39 -9.68 29.12
C MET A 103 0.82 -9.89 30.54
N GLU A 104 -0.28 -10.63 30.64
CA GLU A 104 -1.06 -10.81 31.86
C GLU A 104 -0.53 -11.94 32.76
N TYR A 105 0.30 -12.83 32.24
CA TYR A 105 0.72 -14.05 32.93
C TYR A 105 2.25 -14.14 33.11
N ALA A 106 2.65 -14.81 34.18
CA ALA A 106 4.03 -15.18 34.50
C ALA A 106 4.08 -16.66 34.90
N THR A 107 5.26 -17.26 34.95
CA THR A 107 5.44 -18.67 35.33
C THR A 107 6.56 -18.84 36.35
N ARG A 108 6.38 -19.81 37.25
CA ARG A 108 7.44 -20.30 38.16
C ARG A 108 7.79 -21.77 37.91
N LEU A 109 7.05 -22.44 37.03
CA LEU A 109 7.21 -23.86 36.76
C LEU A 109 6.96 -24.11 35.28
N MET A 110 7.95 -24.73 34.63
CA MET A 110 7.87 -25.27 33.29
C MET A 110 8.03 -26.79 33.41
N ILE A 111 7.07 -27.57 32.91
CA ILE A 111 7.18 -29.02 32.82
C ILE A 111 7.40 -29.35 31.36
N VAL A 112 8.46 -30.09 31.04
CA VAL A 112 8.79 -30.53 29.69
C VAL A 112 8.53 -32.03 29.62
N LYS A 113 7.64 -32.45 28.73
CA LYS A 113 7.27 -33.85 28.51
C LYS A 113 7.57 -34.21 27.06
N GLY A 114 8.33 -35.25 26.77
CA GLY A 114 8.61 -35.65 25.40
C GLY A 114 9.62 -36.79 25.29
N ALA A 115 9.78 -37.34 24.09
CA ALA A 115 10.64 -38.50 23.84
C ALA A 115 12.12 -38.09 23.68
N PHE A 116 12.71 -37.50 24.73
CA PHE A 116 14.12 -37.12 24.78
C PHE A 116 14.89 -37.89 25.86
N GLU A 117 16.13 -38.25 25.59
CA GLU A 117 17.09 -38.80 26.56
C GLU A 117 17.84 -37.66 27.26
N SER A 118 18.23 -36.64 26.48
CA SER A 118 18.83 -35.41 26.98
C SER A 118 18.35 -34.22 26.14
N LEU A 119 18.15 -33.06 26.75
CA LEU A 119 17.70 -31.85 26.05
C LEU A 119 18.42 -30.62 26.62
N THR A 120 19.24 -29.95 25.81
CA THR A 120 19.86 -28.67 26.20
C THR A 120 19.04 -27.49 25.68
N LEU A 121 18.51 -26.68 26.60
CA LEU A 121 17.70 -25.51 26.28
C LEU A 121 18.14 -24.23 27.01
N ALA A 122 17.86 -23.08 26.40
CA ALA A 122 17.98 -21.75 26.99
C ALA A 122 16.66 -20.98 26.88
N LEU A 123 16.29 -20.27 27.94
CA LEU A 123 15.06 -19.50 28.06
C LEU A 123 15.39 -18.01 28.13
N TYR A 124 14.67 -17.20 27.36
CA TYR A 124 14.81 -15.76 27.31
C TYR A 124 13.48 -15.07 27.61
N GLY A 125 13.55 -13.87 28.17
CA GLY A 125 12.38 -13.04 28.47
C GLY A 125 12.65 -12.07 29.61
N GLU A 126 11.67 -11.88 30.49
CA GLU A 126 11.68 -10.87 31.56
C GLU A 126 11.37 -11.44 32.95
N ILE A 127 11.94 -10.84 33.99
CA ILE A 127 11.61 -11.18 35.39
C ILE A 127 10.38 -10.37 35.78
N ALA A 128 9.28 -11.04 36.14
CA ALA A 128 7.98 -10.39 36.38
C ALA A 128 7.90 -9.66 37.73
N SER A 129 8.84 -9.88 38.66
CA SER A 129 8.88 -9.22 39.97
C SER A 129 9.55 -7.84 39.89
N THR A 130 8.79 -6.80 40.22
CA THR A 130 9.20 -5.40 40.37
C THR A 130 10.07 -5.11 41.61
N ASP A 131 10.36 -6.10 42.46
CA ASP A 131 11.00 -5.89 43.78
C ASP A 131 12.52 -6.07 43.83
N MET A 132 13.22 -6.14 42.68
CA MET A 132 14.69 -6.08 42.66
C MET A 132 15.15 -4.70 42.21
N SER A 133 15.24 -3.80 43.20
CA SER A 133 16.17 -2.66 43.32
C SER A 133 16.80 -2.10 42.03
N ASP A 134 16.29 -0.94 41.59
CA ASP A 134 16.93 0.35 41.21
C ASP A 134 18.45 0.50 40.89
N ASP A 135 19.22 -0.56 40.62
CA ASP A 135 20.63 -0.47 40.19
C ASP A 135 20.86 -0.88 38.73
N LEU A 136 19.82 -0.91 37.90
CA LEU A 136 20.00 -1.02 36.45
C LEU A 136 20.22 0.37 35.87
N VAL A 137 21.47 0.60 35.46
CA VAL A 137 21.92 1.71 34.61
C VAL A 137 20.83 2.01 33.56
N PRO A 138 20.41 3.27 33.38
CA PRO A 138 19.36 3.61 32.43
C PRO A 138 19.74 3.06 31.05
N TYR A 139 18.97 2.07 30.61
CA TYR A 139 19.04 1.53 29.26
C TYR A 139 18.46 2.60 28.34
N ASP A 140 19.33 3.30 27.62
CA ASP A 140 18.91 4.09 26.48
C ASP A 140 18.45 3.09 25.41
N PRO A 141 17.16 3.06 25.04
CA PRO A 141 16.67 2.16 24.01
C PRO A 141 17.37 2.54 22.70
N GLN A 142 18.35 1.73 22.30
CA GLN A 142 18.87 1.80 20.95
C GLN A 142 17.76 1.31 20.02
N PRO A 143 17.40 2.08 18.98
CA PRO A 143 16.48 1.59 17.97
C PRO A 143 17.04 0.26 17.45
N LEU A 144 16.18 -0.76 17.41
CA LEU A 144 16.52 -2.02 16.76
C LEU A 144 17.04 -1.67 15.36
N PRO A 145 18.18 -2.24 14.92
CA PRO A 145 18.62 -2.04 13.55
C PRO A 145 17.48 -2.48 12.64
N ASP A 146 17.05 -1.59 11.73
CA ASP A 146 16.07 -1.91 10.71
C ASP A 146 16.51 -3.22 10.05
N LEU A 147 15.70 -4.26 10.18
CA LEU A 147 15.89 -5.51 9.46
C LEU A 147 15.65 -5.21 7.98
N VAL A 148 16.65 -4.65 7.32
CA VAL A 148 16.67 -4.54 5.87
C VAL A 148 16.70 -5.98 5.37
N PRO A 149 15.71 -6.42 4.57
CA PRO A 149 15.72 -7.77 4.01
C PRO A 149 17.04 -7.96 3.27
N LEU A 150 17.82 -8.94 3.71
CA LEU A 150 19.08 -9.28 3.08
C LEU A 150 18.76 -9.73 1.64
N PRO A 151 19.39 -9.12 0.61
CA PRO A 151 19.20 -9.57 -0.75
C PRO A 151 19.59 -11.05 -0.87
N VAL A 152 18.88 -11.80 -1.71
CA VAL A 152 19.17 -13.22 -1.96
C VAL A 152 20.63 -13.35 -2.38
N SER A 153 21.32 -14.33 -1.80
CA SER A 153 22.69 -14.65 -2.20
C SER A 153 22.72 -14.96 -3.70
N SER A 154 23.69 -14.38 -4.43
CA SER A 154 23.85 -14.60 -5.88
C SER A 154 24.02 -16.07 -6.27
N ARG A 155 24.28 -16.97 -5.32
CA ARG A 155 24.37 -18.42 -5.52
C ARG A 155 23.02 -19.13 -5.63
N VAL A 156 21.95 -18.50 -5.13
CA VAL A 156 20.59 -19.06 -5.08
C VAL A 156 19.63 -18.19 -5.90
N ASP A 157 20.16 -17.28 -6.72
CA ASP A 157 19.38 -16.35 -7.53
C ASP A 157 19.37 -16.80 -9.01
N PRO A 158 18.33 -17.53 -9.47
CA PRO A 158 18.24 -18.01 -10.85
C PRO A 158 18.13 -16.90 -11.90
N ALA A 159 17.69 -15.69 -11.54
CA ALA A 159 17.61 -14.60 -12.51
C ALA A 159 19.00 -14.09 -12.90
N ASN A 160 19.88 -13.95 -11.90
CA ASN A 160 21.23 -13.37 -12.03
C ASN A 160 22.33 -14.38 -12.35
N MET A 161 22.13 -15.69 -12.15
CA MET A 161 23.12 -16.71 -12.51
C MET A 161 23.34 -16.78 -14.03
N VAL A 162 24.49 -17.31 -14.47
CA VAL A 162 24.78 -17.50 -15.92
C VAL A 162 23.84 -18.52 -16.53
N ASP A 163 23.63 -19.63 -15.84
CA ASP A 163 22.62 -20.65 -16.17
C ASP A 163 21.53 -20.65 -15.08
N PRO A 164 20.26 -20.35 -15.41
CA PRO A 164 19.17 -20.32 -14.43
C PRO A 164 18.90 -21.68 -13.78
N CYS A 165 19.34 -22.79 -14.39
CA CYS A 165 19.14 -24.15 -13.91
C CYS A 165 20.26 -24.66 -12.98
N THR A 166 21.27 -23.83 -12.69
CA THR A 166 22.44 -24.21 -11.87
C THR A 166 22.03 -24.78 -10.51
N VAL A 167 21.09 -24.13 -9.81
CA VAL A 167 20.61 -24.59 -8.49
C VAL A 167 19.92 -25.94 -8.59
N ALA A 168 19.05 -26.13 -9.60
CA ALA A 168 18.38 -27.41 -9.82
C ALA A 168 19.39 -28.53 -10.14
N ASN A 169 20.39 -28.27 -10.97
CA ASN A 169 21.45 -29.24 -11.28
C ASN A 169 22.28 -29.61 -10.05
N GLN A 170 22.59 -28.65 -9.18
CA GLN A 170 23.30 -28.91 -7.92
C GLN A 170 22.47 -29.80 -6.97
N LEU A 171 21.17 -29.50 -6.83
CA LEU A 171 20.26 -30.31 -5.99
C LEU A 171 20.06 -31.72 -6.58
N LEU A 172 19.91 -31.82 -7.91
CA LEU A 172 19.76 -33.09 -8.61
C LEU A 172 21.00 -33.97 -8.46
N SER A 173 22.21 -33.39 -8.48
CA SER A 173 23.46 -34.12 -8.28
C SER A 173 23.58 -34.83 -6.93
N MET A 174 22.75 -34.46 -5.93
CA MET A 174 22.68 -35.17 -4.64
C MET A 174 21.83 -36.45 -4.70
N ILE A 175 20.98 -36.59 -5.72
CA ILE A 175 19.98 -37.65 -5.86
C ILE A 175 20.48 -38.69 -6.87
N SER A 176 20.73 -38.26 -8.11
CA SER A 176 21.08 -39.11 -9.24
C SER A 176 21.89 -38.34 -10.29
N GLU A 177 22.62 -39.07 -11.14
CA GLU A 177 23.36 -38.49 -12.28
C GLU A 177 22.45 -38.23 -13.50
N CYS A 178 21.13 -38.20 -13.30
CA CYS A 178 20.17 -38.05 -14.39
C CYS A 178 20.16 -36.60 -14.92
N PRO A 179 20.00 -36.39 -16.24
CA PRO A 179 19.93 -35.05 -16.79
C PRO A 179 18.60 -34.38 -16.41
N LEU A 180 18.66 -33.09 -16.06
CA LEU A 180 17.50 -32.29 -15.65
C LEU A 180 16.33 -32.30 -16.67
N PRO A 181 16.56 -32.19 -18.00
CA PRO A 181 15.47 -32.26 -18.97
C PRO A 181 14.68 -33.57 -18.88
N LEU A 182 15.37 -34.72 -18.73
CA LEU A 182 14.71 -36.02 -18.57
C LEU A 182 13.85 -36.07 -17.30
N VAL A 183 14.38 -35.59 -16.18
CA VAL A 183 13.63 -35.53 -14.91
C VAL A 183 12.39 -34.67 -15.05
N ALA A 184 12.51 -33.49 -15.66
CA ALA A 184 11.38 -32.59 -15.89
C ALA A 184 10.33 -33.22 -16.83
N ARG A 185 10.74 -33.98 -17.87
CA ARG A 185 9.81 -34.73 -18.73
C ARG A 185 9.05 -35.79 -17.94
N LEU A 186 9.75 -36.60 -17.14
CA LEU A 186 9.14 -37.71 -16.38
C LEU A 186 8.19 -37.21 -15.27
N MET A 187 8.53 -36.11 -14.59
CA MET A 187 7.73 -35.60 -13.47
C MET A 187 6.50 -34.80 -13.88
N PHE A 188 6.52 -34.15 -15.05
CA PHE A 188 5.42 -33.27 -15.46
C PHE A 188 4.65 -33.72 -16.70
N CYS A 189 5.29 -34.39 -17.65
CA CYS A 189 4.67 -34.70 -18.96
C CYS A 189 4.41 -36.19 -19.17
N LEU A 190 5.43 -37.02 -18.94
CA LEU A 190 5.46 -38.44 -19.28
C LEU A 190 5.49 -39.24 -17.99
N LYS A 191 4.34 -39.29 -17.29
CA LYS A 191 4.24 -39.99 -16.02
C LYS A 191 4.60 -41.47 -16.22
N PRO A 192 5.66 -41.99 -15.56
CA PRO A 192 6.05 -43.38 -15.70
C PRO A 192 4.94 -44.30 -15.20
N SER A 193 4.80 -45.47 -15.82
CA SER A 193 3.92 -46.52 -15.29
C SER A 193 4.51 -47.18 -14.05
N ASP A 194 3.69 -47.81 -13.21
CA ASP A 194 4.15 -48.52 -12.02
C ASP A 194 5.21 -49.60 -12.38
N GLU A 195 5.07 -50.24 -13.55
CA GLU A 195 6.04 -51.22 -14.06
C GLU A 195 7.39 -50.60 -14.43
N ASP A 196 7.40 -49.34 -14.89
CA ASP A 196 8.63 -48.64 -15.24
C ASP A 196 9.44 -48.30 -13.99
N TRP A 197 8.79 -47.94 -12.88
CA TRP A 197 9.44 -47.61 -11.60
C TRP A 197 10.23 -48.79 -11.01
N ASP A 198 9.75 -50.02 -11.22
CA ASP A 198 10.37 -51.25 -10.72
C ASP A 198 11.54 -51.75 -11.61
N SER A 199 11.72 -51.15 -12.79
CA SER A 199 12.77 -51.57 -13.74
C SER A 199 14.17 -51.10 -13.32
N LEU A 200 15.15 -51.98 -13.47
CA LEU A 200 16.57 -51.67 -13.21
C LEU A 200 17.14 -50.63 -14.18
N GLU A 201 16.53 -50.46 -15.35
CA GLU A 201 16.99 -49.51 -16.37
C GLU A 201 16.37 -48.11 -16.19
N PHE A 202 15.40 -47.96 -15.29
CA PHE A 202 14.80 -46.67 -14.97
C PHE A 202 15.81 -45.77 -14.25
N PRO A 203 15.91 -44.47 -14.59
CA PRO A 203 15.03 -43.68 -15.47
C PRO A 203 15.43 -43.63 -16.96
N HIS A 204 16.41 -44.41 -17.39
CA HIS A 204 16.91 -44.45 -18.78
C HIS A 204 16.15 -45.45 -19.67
N LEU A 205 14.84 -45.58 -19.43
CA LEU A 205 13.93 -46.34 -20.27
C LEU A 205 13.42 -45.45 -21.41
N TYR A 206 13.86 -45.73 -22.64
CA TYR A 206 13.51 -44.93 -23.80
C TYR A 206 12.46 -45.59 -24.68
N ALA A 207 11.65 -44.77 -25.35
CA ALA A 207 10.75 -45.23 -26.42
C ALA A 207 11.58 -45.74 -27.61
N ASP A 208 11.22 -46.92 -28.11
CA ASP A 208 11.78 -47.46 -29.35
C ASP A 208 11.00 -46.90 -30.54
N LEU A 209 11.70 -46.20 -31.44
CA LEU A 209 11.12 -45.59 -32.64
C LEU A 209 11.22 -46.51 -33.87
N ASP A 210 11.95 -47.63 -33.78
CA ASP A 210 12.08 -48.61 -34.85
C ASP A 210 10.84 -49.52 -34.84
N LEU A 211 9.77 -49.08 -35.53
CA LEU A 211 8.50 -49.82 -35.62
C LEU A 211 8.62 -51.02 -36.59
N ASP A 212 9.02 -52.17 -36.08
CA ASP A 212 8.90 -53.44 -36.79
C ASP A 212 7.53 -54.10 -36.48
N MET A 213 6.59 -53.98 -37.44
CA MET A 213 5.30 -54.68 -37.60
C MET A 213 4.01 -54.01 -37.05
N VAL A 214 3.07 -53.70 -37.97
CA VAL A 214 1.60 -53.54 -37.82
C VAL A 214 1.09 -53.01 -36.48
N ASP A 215 1.64 -51.89 -36.01
CA ASP A 215 1.09 -51.19 -34.85
C ASP A 215 -0.06 -50.27 -35.28
N ASP A 216 -1.16 -50.30 -34.52
CA ASP A 216 -2.23 -49.30 -34.62
C ASP A 216 -1.78 -47.99 -33.94
N LEU A 217 -2.43 -46.87 -34.24
CA LEU A 217 -2.07 -45.54 -33.72
C LEU A 217 -2.05 -45.51 -32.18
N ASP A 218 -2.92 -46.28 -31.53
CA ASP A 218 -2.95 -46.40 -30.06
C ASP A 218 -1.70 -47.10 -29.50
N ALA A 219 -1.18 -48.12 -30.19
CA ALA A 219 0.07 -48.79 -29.77
C ALA A 219 1.28 -47.86 -29.93
N VAL A 220 1.26 -46.97 -30.94
CA VAL A 220 2.27 -45.92 -31.10
C VAL A 220 2.18 -44.90 -29.96
N LEU A 221 0.97 -44.48 -29.57
CA LEU A 221 0.76 -43.57 -28.45
C LEU A 221 1.28 -44.14 -27.13
N ASP A 222 1.02 -45.42 -26.85
CA ASP A 222 1.47 -46.08 -25.63
C ASP A 222 3.01 -46.20 -25.58
N ARG A 223 3.68 -46.44 -26.72
CA ARG A 223 5.15 -46.42 -26.78
C ARG A 223 5.72 -45.03 -26.59
N MET A 224 5.09 -44.03 -27.20
CA MET A 224 5.51 -42.62 -27.12
C MET A 224 5.28 -42.01 -25.73
N ALA A 225 4.54 -42.69 -24.85
CA ALA A 225 4.41 -42.31 -23.45
C ALA A 225 5.74 -42.38 -22.68
N ARG A 226 6.77 -43.04 -23.23
CA ARG A 226 8.14 -43.05 -22.69
C ARG A 226 9.01 -41.93 -23.28
N PRO A 227 10.02 -41.43 -22.56
CA PRO A 227 10.94 -40.43 -23.10
C PRO A 227 11.72 -40.98 -24.30
N ILE A 228 12.03 -40.14 -25.27
CA ILE A 228 12.89 -40.51 -26.38
C ILE A 228 14.34 -40.22 -26.02
N ARG A 229 15.25 -41.04 -26.53
CA ARG A 229 16.69 -40.83 -26.33
C ARG A 229 17.14 -39.54 -27.01
N ASP A 230 17.80 -38.67 -26.26
CA ASP A 230 18.32 -37.41 -26.79
C ASP A 230 19.39 -37.64 -27.87
N GLY A 231 19.41 -36.80 -28.91
CA GLY A 231 20.44 -36.81 -29.94
C GLY A 231 20.29 -37.89 -31.03
N LEU A 232 19.09 -38.45 -31.21
CA LEU A 232 18.80 -39.32 -32.35
C LEU A 232 18.92 -38.58 -33.70
N PRO A 233 19.33 -39.27 -34.77
CA PRO A 233 19.46 -38.64 -36.09
C PRO A 233 18.08 -38.30 -36.67
N MET A 234 18.01 -37.18 -37.40
CA MET A 234 16.77 -36.70 -38.03
C MET A 234 16.14 -37.72 -38.99
N ASP A 235 16.93 -38.61 -39.58
CA ASP A 235 16.45 -39.68 -40.47
C ASP A 235 15.51 -40.66 -39.73
N THR A 236 15.81 -41.00 -38.47
CA THR A 236 14.95 -41.85 -37.63
C THR A 236 13.62 -41.14 -37.33
N PHE A 237 13.66 -39.84 -37.01
CA PHE A 237 12.44 -39.06 -36.79
C PHE A 237 11.56 -38.95 -38.04
N ASN A 238 12.18 -38.75 -39.22
CA ASN A 238 11.43 -38.72 -40.48
C ASN A 238 10.82 -40.08 -40.82
N ALA A 239 11.56 -41.19 -40.61
CA ALA A 239 11.06 -42.53 -40.86
C ALA A 239 9.82 -42.83 -39.99
N PHE A 240 9.92 -42.52 -38.69
CA PHE A 240 8.81 -42.64 -37.75
C PHE A 240 7.61 -41.77 -38.16
N ALA A 241 7.83 -40.49 -38.50
CA ALA A 241 6.76 -39.58 -38.91
C ALA A 241 6.04 -40.03 -40.20
N ILE A 242 6.78 -40.59 -41.17
CA ILE A 242 6.19 -41.19 -42.38
C ILE A 242 5.31 -42.39 -42.03
N GLN A 243 5.77 -43.27 -41.13
CA GLN A 243 4.98 -44.43 -40.68
C GLN A 243 3.68 -43.99 -40.00
N VAL A 244 3.74 -43.02 -39.07
CA VAL A 244 2.55 -42.45 -38.42
C VAL A 244 1.60 -41.85 -39.45
N SER A 245 2.10 -41.09 -40.44
CA SER A 245 1.24 -40.53 -41.50
C SER A 245 0.54 -41.61 -42.33
N GLY A 246 1.20 -42.76 -42.53
CA GLY A 246 0.63 -43.90 -43.24
C GLY A 246 -0.44 -44.67 -42.44
N MET A 247 -0.52 -44.48 -41.12
CA MET A 247 -1.54 -45.08 -40.26
C MET A 247 -2.85 -44.27 -40.22
N ILE A 248 -2.86 -43.05 -40.78
CA ILE A 248 -4.04 -42.19 -40.80
C ILE A 248 -5.01 -42.69 -41.89
N GLY A 249 -6.18 -43.18 -41.47
CA GLY A 249 -7.21 -43.70 -42.37
C GLY A 249 -8.05 -42.61 -43.07
N PRO A 250 -8.89 -42.99 -44.05
CA PRO A 250 -9.79 -42.05 -44.72
C PRO A 250 -10.87 -41.50 -43.79
N LYS A 251 -11.29 -40.22 -43.99
CA LYS A 251 -12.37 -39.58 -43.22
C LYS A 251 -13.68 -40.36 -43.33
N VAL A 252 -14.06 -41.06 -42.27
CA VAL A 252 -15.42 -41.62 -42.05
C VAL A 252 -15.90 -41.06 -40.70
N GLU A 253 -17.09 -40.48 -40.66
CA GLU A 253 -17.60 -39.58 -39.58
C GLU A 253 -17.37 -40.04 -38.12
N LEU A 254 -17.40 -41.35 -37.83
CA LEU A 254 -17.15 -41.89 -36.47
C LEU A 254 -15.68 -42.24 -36.19
N LEU A 255 -14.89 -42.47 -37.23
CA LEU A 255 -13.45 -42.76 -37.12
C LEU A 255 -12.61 -41.47 -37.15
N SER A 256 -13.12 -40.41 -37.80
CA SER A 256 -12.43 -39.11 -37.92
C SER A 256 -12.28 -38.38 -36.58
N ALA A 257 -13.29 -38.42 -35.70
CA ALA A 257 -13.21 -37.79 -34.38
C ALA A 257 -12.18 -38.48 -33.46
N ASN A 258 -12.16 -39.82 -33.45
CA ASN A 258 -11.17 -40.58 -32.69
C ASN A 258 -9.75 -40.39 -33.24
N GLN A 259 -9.59 -40.30 -34.57
CA GLN A 259 -8.31 -40.00 -35.21
C GLN A 259 -7.80 -38.60 -34.83
N ALA A 260 -8.66 -37.58 -34.87
CA ALA A 260 -8.28 -36.22 -34.47
C ALA A 260 -7.84 -36.16 -33.00
N PHE A 261 -8.55 -36.87 -32.11
CA PHE A 261 -8.15 -37.01 -30.71
C PHE A 261 -6.79 -37.70 -30.55
N SER A 262 -6.57 -38.84 -31.22
CA SER A 262 -5.30 -39.59 -31.13
C SER A 262 -4.13 -38.79 -31.69
N ILE A 263 -4.31 -38.03 -32.77
CA ILE A 263 -3.28 -37.13 -33.30
C ILE A 263 -3.03 -35.94 -32.36
N ALA A 264 -4.08 -35.32 -31.80
CA ALA A 264 -3.90 -34.27 -30.79
C ALA A 264 -3.14 -34.78 -29.56
N LYS A 265 -3.47 -36.00 -29.10
CA LYS A 265 -2.75 -36.69 -28.03
C LYS A 265 -1.29 -36.95 -28.41
N LEU A 266 -1.02 -37.42 -29.64
CA LEU A 266 0.35 -37.63 -30.13
C LEU A 266 1.15 -36.32 -30.13
N LEU A 267 0.57 -35.23 -30.63
CA LEU A 267 1.21 -33.91 -30.61
C LEU A 267 1.52 -33.46 -29.18
N SER A 268 0.60 -33.68 -28.23
CA SER A 268 0.82 -33.33 -26.81
C SER A 268 1.92 -34.17 -26.14
N ILE A 269 2.10 -35.42 -26.54
CA ILE A 269 3.14 -36.34 -26.03
C ILE A 269 4.50 -36.08 -26.70
N ALA A 270 4.50 -35.68 -27.98
CA ALA A 270 5.71 -35.32 -28.72
C ALA A 270 6.23 -33.92 -28.35
N ALA A 271 5.34 -33.00 -27.97
CA ALA A 271 5.66 -31.61 -27.62
C ALA A 271 6.78 -31.41 -26.57
N PRO A 272 6.90 -32.20 -25.49
CA PRO A 272 7.99 -32.10 -24.51
C PRO A 272 9.25 -32.91 -24.87
N GLN A 273 9.25 -33.62 -26.01
CA GLN A 273 10.39 -34.43 -26.47
C GLN A 273 11.31 -33.59 -27.37
N ASP A 274 12.24 -34.23 -28.07
CA ASP A 274 13.18 -33.57 -28.99
C ASP A 274 12.48 -32.74 -30.09
N SER A 275 12.92 -31.49 -30.28
CA SER A 275 12.37 -30.57 -31.30
C SER A 275 12.43 -31.14 -32.73
N GLY A 276 13.39 -32.00 -33.04
CA GLY A 276 13.52 -32.71 -34.31
C GLY A 276 12.34 -33.64 -34.58
N LEU A 277 11.86 -34.37 -33.58
CA LEU A 277 10.68 -35.23 -33.71
C LEU A 277 9.43 -34.40 -34.02
N VAL A 278 9.20 -33.33 -33.26
CA VAL A 278 8.04 -32.44 -33.45
C VAL A 278 8.02 -31.88 -34.88
N ARG A 279 9.17 -31.39 -35.37
CA ARG A 279 9.30 -30.89 -36.74
C ARG A 279 9.08 -31.97 -37.79
N ALA A 280 9.55 -33.21 -37.56
CA ALA A 280 9.31 -34.33 -38.46
C ALA A 280 7.81 -34.65 -38.56
N LEU A 281 7.12 -34.75 -37.42
CA LEU A 281 5.67 -35.00 -37.37
C LEU A 281 4.88 -33.88 -38.07
N LEU A 282 5.13 -32.62 -37.73
CA LEU A 282 4.43 -31.47 -38.32
C LEU A 282 4.66 -31.29 -39.83
N LYS A 283 5.75 -31.87 -40.36
CA LYS A 283 6.07 -31.86 -41.80
C LYS A 283 5.31 -32.94 -42.57
N HIS A 284 5.09 -34.10 -41.96
CA HIS A 284 4.46 -35.26 -42.60
C HIS A 284 2.96 -35.38 -42.32
N LEU A 285 2.45 -34.75 -41.26
CA LEU A 285 1.03 -34.70 -40.93
C LEU A 285 0.31 -33.59 -41.71
N GLU A 286 -0.78 -33.95 -42.40
CA GLU A 286 -1.68 -32.99 -43.04
C GLU A 286 -2.74 -32.49 -42.03
N LEU A 287 -2.38 -31.51 -41.20
CA LEU A 287 -3.23 -31.03 -40.10
C LEU A 287 -4.60 -30.50 -40.55
N GLU A 288 -4.68 -29.86 -41.72
CA GLU A 288 -5.94 -29.34 -42.32
C GLU A 288 -6.92 -30.46 -42.67
N SER A 289 -6.42 -31.65 -43.02
CA SER A 289 -7.28 -32.81 -43.29
C SER A 289 -7.63 -33.58 -42.02
N ILE A 290 -7.01 -33.29 -40.87
CA ILE A 290 -7.27 -34.00 -39.61
C ILE A 290 -8.19 -33.19 -38.70
N PHE A 291 -7.94 -31.88 -38.59
CA PHE A 291 -8.70 -30.96 -37.74
C PHE A 291 -9.67 -30.13 -38.58
N ASP A 292 -10.98 -30.31 -38.32
CA ASP A 292 -12.03 -29.50 -38.91
C ASP A 292 -13.03 -29.04 -37.83
N MET A 293 -14.02 -28.23 -38.23
CA MET A 293 -14.99 -27.66 -37.29
C MET A 293 -15.79 -28.71 -36.52
N GLU A 294 -15.98 -29.91 -37.08
CA GLU A 294 -16.72 -30.99 -36.43
C GLU A 294 -15.82 -31.78 -35.48
N THR A 295 -14.59 -32.12 -35.88
CA THR A 295 -13.65 -32.87 -35.04
C THR A 295 -13.07 -32.05 -33.88
N MET A 296 -12.95 -30.73 -34.03
CA MET A 296 -12.48 -29.81 -32.98
C MET A 296 -13.56 -29.38 -31.98
N ASN A 297 -14.84 -29.69 -32.23
CA ASN A 297 -15.91 -29.36 -31.28
C ASN A 297 -15.91 -30.25 -30.02
N ASP A 298 -15.01 -31.25 -29.95
CA ASP A 298 -14.77 -32.04 -28.75
C ASP A 298 -13.77 -31.37 -27.80
N HIS A 299 -14.12 -31.35 -26.52
CA HIS A 299 -13.31 -30.72 -25.48
C HIS A 299 -12.01 -31.46 -25.21
N SER A 300 -12.02 -32.80 -25.27
CA SER A 300 -10.84 -33.59 -24.95
C SER A 300 -9.75 -33.40 -26.02
N THR A 301 -10.15 -33.30 -27.29
CA THR A 301 -9.26 -32.93 -28.41
C THR A 301 -8.66 -31.54 -28.22
N LEU A 302 -9.49 -30.52 -27.93
CA LEU A 302 -9.00 -29.15 -27.68
C LEU A 302 -8.06 -29.08 -26.47
N GLN A 303 -8.30 -29.86 -25.42
CA GLN A 303 -7.44 -29.86 -24.23
C GLN A 303 -6.04 -30.37 -24.57
N ARG A 304 -5.94 -31.44 -25.37
CA ARG A 304 -4.65 -31.95 -25.85
C ARG A 304 -3.94 -30.96 -26.77
N LEU A 305 -4.69 -30.26 -27.63
CA LEU A 305 -4.13 -29.19 -28.46
C LEU A 305 -3.66 -28.00 -27.62
N TRP A 306 -4.38 -27.62 -26.58
CA TRP A 306 -3.98 -26.56 -25.66
C TRP A 306 -2.63 -26.85 -25.00
N ASP A 307 -2.42 -28.08 -24.52
CA ASP A 307 -1.12 -28.53 -24.01
C ASP A 307 -0.05 -28.54 -25.12
N ALA A 308 -0.35 -29.09 -26.29
CA ALA A 308 0.59 -29.17 -27.41
C ALA A 308 1.06 -27.78 -27.89
N VAL A 309 0.18 -26.78 -27.88
CA VAL A 309 0.48 -25.38 -28.25
C VAL A 309 1.35 -24.67 -27.20
N ALA A 310 1.65 -25.29 -26.06
CA ALA A 310 2.77 -24.81 -25.24
C ALA A 310 4.14 -24.97 -25.94
N ASN A 311 4.23 -25.78 -27.00
CA ASN A 311 5.43 -25.93 -27.82
C ASN A 311 5.50 -24.85 -28.93
N VAL A 312 6.68 -24.26 -29.09
CA VAL A 312 6.91 -23.16 -30.05
C VAL A 312 6.75 -23.60 -31.51
N ASP A 313 7.23 -24.78 -31.89
CA ASP A 313 7.18 -25.26 -33.26
C ASP A 313 5.74 -25.69 -33.65
N ILE A 314 4.99 -26.27 -32.71
CA ILE A 314 3.56 -26.59 -32.90
C ILE A 314 2.75 -25.29 -33.05
N THR A 315 2.99 -24.31 -32.19
CA THR A 315 2.33 -23.00 -32.25
C THR A 315 2.55 -22.32 -33.60
N ARG A 316 3.80 -22.25 -34.07
CA ARG A 316 4.13 -21.68 -35.37
C ARG A 316 3.43 -22.38 -36.53
N ARG A 317 3.28 -23.70 -36.46
CA ARG A 317 2.63 -24.49 -37.52
C ARG A 317 1.11 -24.33 -37.53
N LEU A 318 0.50 -24.21 -36.36
CA LEU A 318 -0.95 -24.02 -36.20
C LEU A 318 -1.38 -22.56 -36.37
N ASN A 319 -0.45 -21.61 -36.34
CA ASN A 319 -0.73 -20.19 -36.57
C ASN A 319 -0.97 -19.88 -38.07
N VAL A 320 -2.06 -20.43 -38.60
CA VAL A 320 -2.50 -20.33 -39.99
C VAL A 320 -3.99 -20.02 -40.03
N ASP A 321 -4.42 -19.26 -41.05
CA ASP A 321 -5.76 -18.67 -41.11
C ASP A 321 -6.89 -19.69 -40.90
N TRP A 322 -6.82 -20.86 -41.56
CA TRP A 322 -7.88 -21.89 -41.44
C TRP A 322 -8.08 -22.40 -40.01
N PHE A 323 -7.01 -22.51 -39.22
CA PHE A 323 -7.09 -23.02 -37.85
C PHE A 323 -7.60 -21.95 -36.90
N LEU A 324 -7.18 -20.69 -37.10
CA LEU A 324 -7.67 -19.55 -36.34
C LEU A 324 -9.16 -19.30 -36.61
N GLU A 325 -9.60 -19.39 -37.87
CA GLU A 325 -11.03 -19.30 -38.25
C GLU A 325 -11.86 -20.43 -37.62
N ALA A 326 -11.32 -21.65 -37.55
CA ALA A 326 -12.00 -22.77 -36.89
C ALA A 326 -12.18 -22.53 -35.37
N LEU A 327 -11.16 -22.01 -34.68
CA LEU A 327 -11.25 -21.66 -33.25
C LEU A 327 -12.23 -20.52 -32.99
N ASP A 328 -12.21 -19.47 -33.81
CA ASP A 328 -13.12 -18.33 -33.70
C ASP A 328 -14.58 -18.76 -33.93
N HIS A 329 -14.82 -19.63 -34.91
CA HIS A 329 -16.15 -20.21 -35.14
C HIS A 329 -16.64 -21.03 -33.92
N ILE A 330 -15.78 -21.85 -33.32
CA ILE A 330 -16.13 -22.60 -32.10
C ILE A 330 -16.46 -21.64 -30.95
N GLN A 331 -15.69 -20.57 -30.79
CA GLN A 331 -15.90 -19.56 -29.76
C GLN A 331 -17.24 -18.81 -29.92
N GLN A 332 -17.62 -18.47 -31.15
CA GLN A 332 -18.86 -17.74 -31.47
C GLN A 332 -20.10 -18.64 -31.54
N ASN A 333 -19.94 -19.96 -31.69
CA ASN A 333 -21.06 -20.88 -31.84
C ASN A 333 -21.82 -21.11 -30.51
N GLY A 334 -23.01 -20.52 -30.39
CA GLY A 334 -23.86 -20.66 -29.20
C GLY A 334 -24.33 -22.09 -28.89
N ASN A 335 -24.25 -23.03 -29.83
CA ASN A 335 -24.60 -24.44 -29.61
C ASN A 335 -23.47 -25.24 -28.96
N THR A 336 -22.23 -24.73 -28.96
CA THR A 336 -21.10 -25.39 -28.33
C THR A 336 -21.10 -25.16 -26.82
N LYS A 337 -20.77 -26.22 -26.06
CA LYS A 337 -20.69 -26.16 -24.60
C LYS A 337 -19.72 -25.06 -24.17
N ARG A 338 -20.08 -24.30 -23.12
CA ARG A 338 -19.33 -23.12 -22.65
C ARG A 338 -17.85 -23.41 -22.40
N TYR A 339 -17.53 -24.50 -21.72
CA TYR A 339 -16.15 -24.87 -21.41
C TYR A 339 -15.30 -25.16 -22.66
N THR A 340 -15.90 -25.69 -23.72
CA THR A 340 -15.24 -25.87 -25.03
C THR A 340 -14.96 -24.53 -25.70
N ARG A 341 -15.90 -23.57 -25.64
CA ARG A 341 -15.73 -22.22 -26.18
C ARG A 341 -14.61 -21.45 -25.49
N VAL A 342 -14.58 -21.50 -24.15
CA VAL A 342 -13.53 -20.87 -23.34
C VAL A 342 -12.16 -21.47 -23.69
N LEU A 343 -12.09 -22.80 -23.83
CA LEU A 343 -10.84 -23.47 -24.18
C LEU A 343 -10.33 -23.10 -25.59
N ALA A 344 -11.23 -23.01 -26.58
CA ALA A 344 -10.87 -22.53 -27.91
C ALA A 344 -10.28 -21.10 -27.86
N GLY A 345 -10.91 -20.20 -27.10
CA GLY A 345 -10.39 -18.85 -26.86
C GLY A 345 -9.02 -18.85 -26.15
N LYS A 346 -8.82 -19.75 -25.17
CA LYS A 346 -7.51 -19.90 -24.49
C LYS A 346 -6.41 -20.34 -25.45
N ILE A 347 -6.68 -21.26 -26.37
CA ILE A 347 -5.70 -21.69 -27.40
C ILE A 347 -5.31 -20.51 -28.28
N LEU A 348 -6.30 -19.76 -28.78
CA LEU A 348 -6.05 -18.59 -29.63
C LEU A 348 -5.21 -17.52 -28.91
N LEU A 349 -5.54 -17.22 -27.65
CA LEU A 349 -4.77 -16.29 -26.82
C LEU A 349 -3.35 -16.78 -26.56
N ARG A 350 -3.15 -18.07 -26.27
CA ARG A 350 -1.82 -18.66 -26.04
C ARG A 350 -0.94 -18.52 -27.27
N MET A 351 -1.47 -18.79 -28.46
CA MET A 351 -0.74 -18.64 -29.72
C MET A 351 -0.31 -17.19 -29.96
N GLN A 352 -1.20 -16.23 -29.73
CA GLN A 352 -0.90 -14.79 -29.84
C GLN A 352 0.18 -14.35 -28.84
N ARG A 353 0.08 -14.80 -27.59
CA ARG A 353 1.05 -14.49 -26.53
C ARG A 353 2.42 -15.10 -26.81
N TRP A 354 2.48 -16.28 -27.42
CA TRP A 354 3.73 -16.87 -27.90
C TRP A 354 4.41 -15.98 -28.94
N ILE A 355 3.66 -15.45 -29.91
CA ILE A 355 4.20 -14.53 -30.92
C ILE A 355 4.76 -13.26 -30.26
N ALA A 356 4.01 -12.66 -29.34
CA ALA A 356 4.47 -11.49 -28.58
C ALA A 356 5.74 -11.81 -27.76
N PHE A 357 5.81 -12.99 -27.15
CA PHE A 357 6.96 -13.44 -26.38
C PHE A 357 8.21 -13.64 -27.25
N GLU A 358 8.09 -14.30 -28.40
CA GLU A 358 9.21 -14.44 -29.35
C GLU A 358 9.67 -13.09 -29.89
N ASP A 359 8.73 -12.18 -30.19
CA ASP A 359 9.04 -10.84 -30.67
C ASP A 359 9.82 -10.03 -29.63
N VAL A 360 9.46 -10.09 -28.33
CA VAL A 360 10.20 -9.41 -27.26
C VAL A 360 11.59 -10.03 -27.03
N LEU A 361 11.75 -11.34 -27.21
CA LEU A 361 13.07 -11.98 -27.08
C LEU A 361 14.03 -11.53 -28.18
N LEU A 362 13.52 -11.26 -29.38
CA LEU A 362 14.33 -10.86 -30.53
C LEU A 362 14.47 -9.33 -30.66
N ASN A 363 13.39 -8.58 -30.46
CA ASN A 363 13.28 -7.14 -30.67
C ASN A 363 13.11 -6.38 -29.34
N GLN A 364 13.38 -5.06 -29.33
CA GLN A 364 13.21 -4.23 -28.12
C GLN A 364 11.81 -3.63 -27.97
N THR A 365 10.99 -3.67 -29.03
CA THR A 365 9.71 -2.96 -29.14
C THR A 365 8.47 -3.87 -29.04
N GLY A 366 8.65 -5.13 -28.65
CA GLY A 366 7.54 -6.08 -28.53
C GLY A 366 6.60 -5.76 -27.35
N ASP A 367 5.41 -6.36 -27.36
CA ASP A 367 4.43 -6.19 -26.28
C ASP A 367 4.84 -6.99 -25.03
N LEU A 368 5.49 -6.28 -24.09
CA LEU A 368 5.95 -6.84 -22.82
C LEU A 368 4.80 -7.41 -21.97
N ARG A 369 3.60 -6.84 -22.06
CA ARG A 369 2.46 -7.22 -21.20
C ARG A 369 1.88 -8.55 -21.65
N GLU A 370 1.63 -8.71 -22.95
CA GLU A 370 1.14 -9.99 -23.48
C GLU A 370 2.20 -11.09 -23.37
N ALA A 371 3.48 -10.76 -23.54
CA ALA A 371 4.57 -11.71 -23.32
C ALA A 371 4.64 -12.20 -21.85
N ALA A 372 4.46 -11.31 -20.87
CA ALA A 372 4.41 -11.71 -19.45
C ALA A 372 3.18 -12.59 -19.13
N LYS A 373 2.03 -12.32 -19.75
CA LYS A 373 0.82 -13.14 -19.59
C LYS A 373 0.97 -14.56 -20.11
N LEU A 374 1.88 -14.82 -21.06
CA LEU A 374 2.19 -16.18 -21.52
C LEU A 374 2.65 -17.05 -20.35
N LEU A 375 3.54 -16.52 -19.50
CA LEU A 375 4.10 -17.25 -18.36
C LEU A 375 3.03 -17.64 -17.35
N SER A 376 2.05 -16.76 -17.14
CA SER A 376 0.91 -17.08 -16.29
C SER A 376 0.01 -18.16 -16.89
N ASP A 377 -0.23 -18.11 -18.20
CA ASP A 377 -1.07 -19.09 -18.91
C ASP A 377 -0.43 -20.49 -18.97
N VAL A 378 0.87 -20.61 -19.27
CA VAL A 378 1.54 -21.92 -19.31
C VAL A 378 1.58 -22.60 -17.93
N SER A 379 1.54 -21.81 -16.86
CA SER A 379 1.52 -22.31 -15.47
C SER A 379 0.16 -22.82 -15.00
N GLU A 380 -0.90 -22.67 -15.79
CA GLU A 380 -2.22 -23.22 -15.44
C GLU A 380 -2.27 -24.76 -15.53
N GLY A 381 -1.34 -25.39 -16.26
CA GLY A 381 -1.32 -26.83 -16.47
C GLY A 381 0.07 -27.45 -16.34
N GLU A 382 0.16 -28.60 -15.69
CA GLU A 382 1.44 -29.34 -15.48
C GLU A 382 2.14 -29.64 -16.81
N GLN A 383 1.40 -30.20 -17.76
CA GLN A 383 1.92 -30.59 -19.06
C GLN A 383 2.32 -29.36 -19.89
N SER A 384 1.48 -28.31 -19.89
CA SER A 384 1.78 -27.03 -20.53
C SER A 384 3.06 -26.37 -20.00
N MET A 385 3.20 -26.25 -18.68
CA MET A 385 4.38 -25.66 -18.03
C MET A 385 5.65 -26.43 -18.38
N ALA A 386 5.57 -27.76 -18.38
CA ALA A 386 6.73 -28.57 -18.67
C ALA A 386 7.10 -28.61 -20.14
N ILE A 387 6.14 -28.65 -21.06
CA ILE A 387 6.41 -28.45 -22.50
C ILE A 387 7.11 -27.10 -22.69
N TRP A 388 6.61 -26.03 -22.07
CA TRP A 388 7.24 -24.71 -22.13
C TRP A 388 8.67 -24.75 -21.57
N LEU A 389 8.88 -25.36 -20.39
CA LEU A 389 10.19 -25.49 -19.76
C LEU A 389 11.18 -26.26 -20.65
N GLN A 390 10.77 -27.37 -21.26
CA GLN A 390 11.60 -28.13 -22.21
C GLN A 390 12.00 -27.28 -23.40
N ASN A 391 11.08 -26.47 -23.95
CA ASN A 391 11.42 -25.55 -25.03
C ASN A 391 12.42 -24.48 -24.59
N MET A 392 12.31 -23.94 -23.38
CA MET A 392 13.29 -22.98 -22.87
C MET A 392 14.69 -23.61 -22.67
N LEU A 393 14.76 -24.90 -22.31
CA LEU A 393 16.01 -25.62 -22.06
C LEU A 393 16.69 -26.09 -23.35
N GLU A 394 15.93 -26.63 -24.31
CA GLU A 394 16.48 -27.39 -25.44
C GLU A 394 16.28 -26.71 -26.80
N HIS A 395 15.28 -25.82 -26.94
CA HIS A 395 15.01 -25.21 -28.24
C HIS A 395 16.10 -24.20 -28.61
N PRO A 396 16.82 -24.39 -29.73
CA PRO A 396 18.05 -23.67 -30.02
C PRO A 396 17.87 -22.16 -30.17
N SER A 397 16.75 -21.70 -30.74
CA SER A 397 16.51 -20.25 -30.90
C SER A 397 16.21 -19.54 -29.58
N VAL A 398 15.51 -20.21 -28.67
CA VAL A 398 15.03 -19.61 -27.43
C VAL A 398 16.13 -19.66 -26.36
N ALA A 399 16.76 -20.83 -26.20
CA ALA A 399 17.89 -20.99 -25.31
C ALA A 399 19.04 -20.01 -25.67
N HIS A 400 19.30 -19.82 -26.97
CA HIS A 400 20.29 -18.83 -27.40
C HIS A 400 19.90 -17.40 -27.02
N ALA A 401 18.65 -16.98 -27.26
CA ALA A 401 18.17 -15.64 -26.91
C ALA A 401 18.27 -15.34 -25.41
N LEU A 402 17.95 -16.32 -24.55
CA LEU A 402 18.02 -16.18 -23.09
C LEU A 402 19.45 -16.16 -22.55
N SER A 403 20.42 -16.69 -23.30
CA SER A 403 21.84 -16.75 -22.90
C SER A 403 22.64 -15.47 -23.14
N GLN A 404 22.11 -14.49 -23.89
CA GLN A 404 22.94 -13.41 -24.46
C GLN A 404 23.47 -12.35 -23.48
N THR A 405 23.01 -12.28 -22.22
CA THR A 405 23.72 -11.76 -21.02
C THR A 405 22.73 -11.73 -19.84
N PRO A 406 23.07 -12.20 -18.62
CA PRO A 406 22.19 -12.09 -17.47
C PRO A 406 21.98 -10.61 -17.12
N PRO A 407 20.74 -10.13 -16.93
CA PRO A 407 20.49 -8.77 -16.48
C PRO A 407 20.97 -8.62 -15.03
N ASN A 408 21.40 -7.42 -14.62
CA ASN A 408 21.77 -7.14 -13.23
C ASN A 408 20.55 -6.61 -12.47
N GLY A 409 19.95 -7.41 -11.59
CA GLY A 409 18.84 -6.94 -10.74
C GLY A 409 18.03 -8.05 -10.12
N SER A 410 17.11 -7.72 -9.21
CA SER A 410 16.15 -8.68 -8.67
C SER A 410 14.91 -8.76 -9.58
N PRO A 411 14.29 -9.95 -9.74
CA PRO A 411 13.07 -10.07 -10.51
C PRO A 411 11.97 -9.18 -9.92
N ARG A 412 11.34 -8.36 -10.76
CA ARG A 412 10.21 -7.50 -10.39
C ARG A 412 8.89 -8.21 -10.61
N LEU A 413 7.85 -7.81 -9.88
CA LEU A 413 6.50 -8.37 -10.05
C LEU A 413 6.03 -8.28 -11.50
N SER A 414 5.21 -9.24 -11.95
CA SER A 414 4.75 -9.28 -13.35
C SER A 414 4.03 -8.00 -13.81
N ALA A 415 3.42 -7.25 -12.89
CA ALA A 415 2.75 -5.99 -13.20
C ALA A 415 3.72 -4.81 -13.42
N GLU A 416 4.97 -4.95 -12.99
CA GLU A 416 6.02 -3.91 -13.01
C GLU A 416 7.05 -4.13 -14.13
N ILE A 417 6.81 -5.10 -15.02
CA ILE A 417 7.67 -5.39 -16.17
C ILE A 417 7.57 -4.23 -17.15
N GLY A 418 8.51 -3.29 -17.03
CA GLY A 418 8.60 -2.09 -17.86
C GLY A 418 9.63 -2.19 -18.98
N SER A 419 10.51 -3.21 -18.95
CA SER A 419 11.58 -3.38 -19.93
C SER A 419 11.75 -4.83 -20.38
N ARG A 420 12.42 -5.01 -21.53
CA ARG A 420 12.83 -6.33 -22.03
C ARG A 420 13.75 -7.05 -21.04
N GLU A 421 14.66 -6.32 -20.38
CA GLU A 421 15.58 -6.89 -19.38
C GLU A 421 14.79 -7.46 -18.19
N ASP A 422 13.75 -6.75 -17.74
CA ASP A 422 12.85 -7.23 -16.68
C ASP A 422 12.13 -8.52 -17.09
N LEU A 423 11.62 -8.60 -18.33
CA LEU A 423 10.97 -9.83 -18.82
C LEU A 423 11.95 -11.01 -18.92
N VAL A 424 13.19 -10.76 -19.38
CA VAL A 424 14.22 -11.81 -19.46
C VAL A 424 14.60 -12.28 -18.05
N MET A 425 14.77 -11.38 -17.07
CA MET A 425 14.99 -11.76 -15.66
C MET A 425 13.83 -12.61 -15.14
N TRP A 426 12.60 -12.18 -15.39
CA TRP A 426 11.39 -12.87 -14.97
C TRP A 426 11.29 -14.27 -15.57
N THR A 427 11.59 -14.41 -16.87
CA THR A 427 11.61 -15.70 -17.58
C THR A 427 12.68 -16.63 -17.01
N ARG A 428 13.89 -16.13 -16.75
CA ARG A 428 14.99 -16.90 -16.15
C ARG A 428 14.65 -17.37 -14.74
N ALA A 429 14.04 -16.50 -13.93
CA ALA A 429 13.50 -16.86 -12.63
C ALA A 429 12.46 -17.99 -12.74
N TYR A 430 11.52 -17.88 -13.69
CA TYR A 430 10.50 -18.89 -13.97
C TYR A 430 11.11 -20.26 -14.32
N MET A 431 12.12 -20.27 -15.20
CA MET A 431 12.86 -21.48 -15.56
C MET A 431 13.55 -22.12 -14.35
N GLY A 432 14.26 -21.31 -13.55
CA GLY A 432 14.99 -21.80 -12.39
C GLY A 432 14.08 -22.39 -11.32
N VAL A 433 12.99 -21.69 -10.97
CA VAL A 433 12.00 -22.16 -10.00
C VAL A 433 11.30 -23.44 -10.50
N GLY A 434 10.83 -23.45 -11.75
CA GLY A 434 10.20 -24.63 -12.34
C GLY A 434 11.14 -25.85 -12.38
N SER A 435 12.43 -25.63 -12.62
CA SER A 435 13.45 -26.68 -12.60
C SER A 435 13.66 -27.26 -11.20
N VAL A 436 13.71 -26.42 -10.14
CA VAL A 436 13.83 -26.91 -8.75
C VAL A 436 12.59 -27.67 -8.31
N LEU A 437 11.40 -27.23 -8.73
CA LEU A 437 10.16 -27.95 -8.48
C LEU A 437 10.13 -29.34 -9.14
N ALA A 438 10.69 -29.49 -10.35
CA ALA A 438 10.88 -30.79 -10.99
C ALA A 438 11.80 -31.70 -10.16
N VAL A 439 12.91 -31.15 -9.65
CA VAL A 439 13.87 -31.88 -8.80
C VAL A 439 13.23 -32.27 -7.46
N TRP A 440 12.39 -31.42 -6.89
CA TRP A 440 11.64 -31.76 -5.67
C TRP A 440 10.66 -32.91 -5.91
N ALA A 441 9.84 -32.85 -6.97
CA ALA A 441 8.94 -33.95 -7.34
C ALA A 441 9.70 -35.27 -7.55
N TRP A 442 10.90 -35.20 -8.12
CA TRP A 442 11.78 -36.36 -8.29
C TRP A 442 12.34 -36.89 -6.97
N ALA A 443 12.84 -36.00 -6.11
CA ALA A 443 13.40 -36.34 -4.80
C ALA A 443 12.36 -37.04 -3.92
N ASP A 444 11.14 -36.50 -3.89
CA ASP A 444 10.00 -37.04 -3.16
C ASP A 444 9.60 -38.43 -3.69
N SER A 445 9.49 -38.58 -5.02
CA SER A 445 9.16 -39.88 -5.64
C SER A 445 10.19 -40.98 -5.36
N LEU A 446 11.47 -40.63 -5.15
CA LEU A 446 12.54 -41.57 -4.80
C LEU A 446 12.74 -41.77 -3.28
N GLY A 447 12.01 -41.04 -2.43
CA GLY A 447 12.19 -41.08 -0.97
C GLY A 447 13.57 -40.58 -0.52
N LYS A 448 14.08 -39.49 -1.13
CA LYS A 448 15.38 -38.90 -0.81
C LYS A 448 15.24 -37.65 0.06
N ASP A 449 14.94 -37.86 1.33
CA ASP A 449 14.63 -36.84 2.33
C ASP A 449 15.61 -35.65 2.36
N ALA A 450 16.92 -35.90 2.35
CA ALA A 450 17.93 -34.83 2.43
C ALA A 450 17.90 -33.88 1.23
N ALA A 451 17.57 -34.41 0.04
CA ALA A 451 17.43 -33.59 -1.16
C ALA A 451 16.08 -32.86 -1.19
N ALA A 452 15.00 -33.55 -0.77
CA ALA A 452 13.68 -32.95 -0.62
C ALA A 452 13.70 -31.76 0.38
N GLU A 453 14.34 -31.93 1.53
CA GLU A 453 14.51 -30.88 2.54
C GLU A 453 15.26 -29.65 2.00
N GLN A 454 16.35 -29.84 1.27
CA GLN A 454 17.10 -28.73 0.66
C GLN A 454 16.32 -28.04 -0.46
N THR A 455 15.57 -28.80 -1.28
CA THR A 455 14.68 -28.21 -2.29
C THR A 455 13.58 -27.38 -1.62
N LEU A 456 12.92 -27.89 -0.58
CA LEU A 456 11.88 -27.18 0.17
C LEU A 456 12.43 -25.94 0.87
N ALA A 457 13.63 -26.00 1.45
CA ALA A 457 14.29 -24.84 2.06
C ALA A 457 14.57 -23.74 1.03
N THR A 458 14.96 -24.12 -0.19
CA THR A 458 15.19 -23.20 -1.31
C THR A 458 13.88 -22.56 -1.77
N ILE A 459 12.82 -23.36 -1.91
CA ILE A 459 11.47 -22.89 -2.27
C ILE A 459 10.96 -21.91 -1.20
N LYS A 460 11.09 -22.25 0.09
CA LYS A 460 10.68 -21.38 1.19
C LYS A 460 11.44 -20.05 1.19
N LEU A 461 12.75 -20.09 0.97
CA LEU A 461 13.57 -18.87 0.83
C LEU A 461 13.05 -17.97 -0.29
N TRP A 462 12.75 -18.53 -1.46
CA TRP A 462 12.20 -17.78 -2.60
C TRP A 462 10.78 -17.27 -2.36
N GLN A 463 9.97 -17.97 -1.57
CA GLN A 463 8.63 -17.53 -1.19
C GLN A 463 8.63 -16.27 -0.31
N ASP A 464 9.73 -16.00 0.39
CA ASP A 464 9.92 -14.83 1.24
C ASP A 464 10.55 -13.64 0.50
N VAL A 465 10.89 -13.80 -0.78
CA VAL A 465 11.54 -12.77 -1.60
C VAL A 465 10.56 -12.23 -2.63
N ASP A 466 10.42 -10.90 -2.69
CA ASP A 466 9.57 -10.24 -3.66
C ASP A 466 9.95 -10.59 -5.11
N GLY A 467 8.94 -10.72 -5.97
CA GLY A 467 9.08 -11.23 -7.34
C GLY A 467 9.09 -12.75 -7.39
N TYR A 468 10.03 -13.40 -6.69
CA TYR A 468 10.08 -14.86 -6.60
C TYR A 468 8.84 -15.47 -5.94
N SER A 469 8.30 -14.81 -4.91
CA SER A 469 7.11 -15.29 -4.20
C SER A 469 5.93 -15.54 -5.14
N GLN A 470 5.71 -14.65 -6.12
CA GLN A 470 4.63 -14.79 -7.10
C GLN A 470 4.85 -16.01 -8.01
N ILE A 471 6.09 -16.23 -8.47
CA ILE A 471 6.44 -17.38 -9.32
C ILE A 471 6.27 -18.69 -8.55
N VAL A 472 6.81 -18.74 -7.33
CA VAL A 472 6.75 -19.91 -6.46
C VAL A 472 5.30 -20.26 -6.12
N ASN A 473 4.52 -19.28 -5.65
CA ASN A 473 3.13 -19.51 -5.26
C ASN A 473 2.30 -19.96 -6.47
N GLN A 474 2.50 -19.36 -7.65
CA GLN A 474 1.82 -19.78 -8.87
C GLN A 474 2.17 -21.22 -9.27
N LEU A 475 3.44 -21.60 -9.26
CA LEU A 475 3.87 -22.94 -9.67
C LEU A 475 3.54 -24.03 -8.64
N LEU A 476 3.47 -23.69 -7.34
CA LEU A 476 3.03 -24.61 -6.29
C LEU A 476 1.54 -24.97 -6.39
N LEU A 477 0.75 -24.23 -7.18
CA LEU A 477 -0.67 -24.52 -7.43
C LEU A 477 -0.89 -25.56 -8.53
N LEU A 478 0.17 -26.03 -9.19
CA LEU A 478 0.09 -27.18 -10.09
C LEU A 478 -0.34 -28.43 -9.30
N ARG A 479 -1.30 -29.18 -9.86
CA ARG A 479 -2.08 -30.23 -9.19
C ARG A 479 -1.29 -31.19 -8.28
N GLN A 480 -0.09 -31.61 -8.67
CA GLN A 480 0.71 -32.57 -7.91
C GLN A 480 1.35 -31.99 -6.65
N PHE A 481 1.66 -30.69 -6.60
CA PHE A 481 2.44 -30.13 -5.50
C PHE A 481 1.66 -30.00 -4.19
N PRO A 482 0.37 -29.60 -4.18
CA PRO A 482 -0.43 -29.67 -2.97
C PRO A 482 -0.47 -31.09 -2.38
N GLY A 483 -0.66 -32.11 -3.23
CA GLY A 483 -0.64 -33.50 -2.79
C GLY A 483 0.72 -33.95 -2.24
N ARG A 484 1.84 -33.50 -2.83
CA ARG A 484 3.18 -33.79 -2.29
C ARG A 484 3.45 -33.08 -0.96
N LEU A 485 2.98 -31.84 -0.79
CA LEU A 485 3.00 -31.17 0.51
C LEU A 485 2.18 -31.95 1.54
N GLU A 486 1.01 -32.48 1.16
CA GLU A 486 0.18 -33.36 2.01
C GLU A 486 0.99 -34.55 2.53
N TRP A 487 1.74 -35.22 1.65
CA TRP A 487 2.54 -36.40 1.99
C TRP A 487 3.70 -36.08 2.93
N GLU A 488 4.45 -35.00 2.65
CA GLU A 488 5.55 -34.53 3.51
C GLU A 488 5.06 -34.11 4.91
N ILE A 489 3.86 -33.52 5.00
CA ILE A 489 3.26 -33.14 6.30
C ILE A 489 2.70 -34.37 7.05
N SER A 490 2.23 -35.37 6.31
CA SER A 490 1.57 -36.55 6.89
C SER A 490 2.55 -37.65 7.35
N ASP A 491 3.83 -37.61 6.93
CA ASP A 491 4.89 -38.49 7.43
C ASP A 491 5.40 -37.99 8.81
N ARG A 492 4.60 -38.27 9.85
CA ARG A 492 4.61 -37.54 11.15
C ARG A 492 5.67 -37.96 12.18
N GLU A 493 6.31 -39.12 12.07
CA GLU A 493 7.21 -39.62 13.12
C GLU A 493 8.52 -40.22 12.60
N PRO A 494 9.70 -39.66 12.98
CA PRO A 494 9.94 -38.45 13.79
C PRO A 494 9.67 -37.14 13.02
N PRO A 495 9.46 -35.99 13.70
CA PRO A 495 9.26 -34.70 13.04
C PRO A 495 10.47 -34.35 12.17
N ARG A 496 10.23 -34.18 10.86
CA ARG A 496 11.27 -33.84 9.88
C ARG A 496 11.26 -32.36 9.56
N GLN A 497 12.44 -31.83 9.24
CA GLN A 497 12.57 -30.44 8.79
C GLN A 497 11.84 -30.21 7.45
N SER A 498 11.76 -31.23 6.59
CA SER A 498 10.96 -31.20 5.35
C SER A 498 9.47 -30.95 5.64
N GLY A 499 8.90 -31.66 6.62
CA GLY A 499 7.53 -31.45 7.08
C GLY A 499 7.29 -30.04 7.64
N ILE A 500 8.20 -29.52 8.46
CA ILE A 500 8.10 -28.14 9.00
C ILE A 500 8.15 -27.10 7.86
N LEU A 501 9.05 -27.29 6.89
CA LEU A 501 9.16 -26.40 5.73
C LEU A 501 7.92 -26.50 4.84
N ALA A 502 7.37 -27.70 4.63
CA ALA A 502 6.13 -27.92 3.89
C ALA A 502 4.94 -27.22 4.57
N GLU A 503 4.84 -27.30 5.90
CA GLU A 503 3.83 -26.57 6.68
C GLU A 503 3.99 -25.05 6.52
N GLN A 504 5.20 -24.51 6.58
CA GLN A 504 5.46 -23.07 6.37
C GLN A 504 5.12 -22.62 4.95
N ILE A 505 5.48 -23.41 3.94
CA ILE A 505 5.17 -23.13 2.53
C ILE A 505 3.65 -23.10 2.33
N LEU A 506 2.95 -24.09 2.88
CA LEU A 506 1.50 -24.19 2.81
C LEU A 506 0.81 -23.04 3.54
N ALA A 507 1.25 -22.73 4.77
CA ALA A 507 0.69 -21.62 5.55
C ALA A 507 0.81 -20.29 4.80
N ARG A 508 1.95 -20.06 4.12
CA ARG A 508 2.18 -18.87 3.31
C ARG A 508 1.35 -18.87 2.02
N LEU A 509 1.18 -20.01 1.37
CA LEU A 509 0.31 -20.14 0.19
C LEU A 509 -1.15 -19.79 0.54
N MET A 510 -1.62 -20.16 1.72
CA MET A 510 -2.97 -19.84 2.23
C MET A 510 -3.17 -18.37 2.60
N GLU A 511 -2.14 -17.54 2.59
CA GLU A 511 -2.30 -16.09 2.78
C GLU A 511 -2.76 -15.37 1.51
N GLU A 512 -2.55 -15.99 0.35
CA GLU A 512 -3.01 -15.49 -0.94
C GLU A 512 -4.41 -16.03 -1.24
N PRO A 513 -5.46 -15.18 -1.29
CA PRO A 513 -6.83 -15.67 -1.45
C PRO A 513 -7.07 -16.37 -2.79
N GLY A 514 -6.35 -15.96 -3.85
CA GLY A 514 -6.45 -16.60 -5.17
C GLY A 514 -5.91 -18.03 -5.21
N ALA A 515 -4.93 -18.36 -4.36
CA ALA A 515 -4.35 -19.70 -4.29
C ALA A 515 -5.37 -20.75 -3.82
N ILE A 516 -6.28 -20.37 -2.91
CA ILE A 516 -7.26 -21.25 -2.28
C ILE A 516 -8.33 -21.72 -3.28
N LEU A 517 -8.52 -21.01 -4.39
CA LEU A 517 -9.49 -21.39 -5.43
C LEU A 517 -9.13 -22.67 -6.19
N HIS A 518 -7.91 -23.19 -6.03
CA HIS A 518 -7.49 -24.41 -6.69
C HIS A 518 -7.98 -25.65 -5.94
N ASP A 519 -8.80 -26.48 -6.59
CA ASP A 519 -9.40 -27.70 -6.03
C ASP A 519 -8.38 -28.63 -5.33
N SER A 520 -7.20 -28.81 -5.93
CA SER A 520 -6.13 -29.65 -5.34
C SER A 520 -5.64 -29.15 -3.99
N LEU A 521 -5.63 -27.83 -3.78
CA LEU A 521 -5.24 -27.23 -2.51
C LEU A 521 -6.36 -27.37 -1.47
N VAL A 522 -7.61 -27.19 -1.88
CA VAL A 522 -8.80 -27.42 -1.05
C VAL A 522 -8.80 -28.86 -0.51
N ASP A 523 -8.65 -29.84 -1.40
CA ASP A 523 -8.58 -31.26 -1.03
C ASP A 523 -7.45 -31.55 -0.04
N THR A 524 -6.28 -30.96 -0.28
CA THR A 524 -5.10 -31.12 0.59
C THR A 524 -5.40 -30.60 2.00
N VAL A 525 -5.89 -29.36 2.11
CA VAL A 525 -6.16 -28.70 3.40
C VAL A 525 -7.23 -29.43 4.21
N LEU A 526 -8.26 -29.98 3.56
CA LEU A 526 -9.32 -30.71 4.24
C LEU A 526 -8.81 -32.02 4.89
N LYS A 527 -7.85 -32.70 4.24
CA LYS A 527 -7.24 -33.96 4.72
C LYS A 527 -6.22 -33.78 5.85
N LEU A 528 -5.64 -32.59 6.03
CA LEU A 528 -4.65 -32.35 7.08
C LEU A 528 -5.21 -32.63 8.48
N GLU A 529 -4.45 -33.29 9.34
CA GLU A 529 -4.85 -33.55 10.72
C GLU A 529 -3.80 -33.05 11.72
N GLN A 530 -4.25 -32.73 12.93
CA GLN A 530 -3.37 -32.37 14.05
C GLN A 530 -2.79 -33.63 14.71
N PRO A 531 -1.62 -33.57 15.37
CA PRO A 531 -0.79 -32.37 15.63
C PRO A 531 0.14 -32.02 14.46
N MET A 532 0.32 -30.72 14.22
CA MET A 532 1.28 -30.14 13.28
C MET A 532 2.37 -29.35 14.02
N SER A 533 3.51 -29.12 13.39
CA SER A 533 4.71 -28.54 14.02
C SER A 533 4.72 -27.01 14.02
N HIS A 534 4.19 -26.40 12.98
CA HIS A 534 4.13 -24.97 12.73
C HIS A 534 2.69 -24.45 12.70
N ILE A 535 1.79 -25.13 12.00
CA ILE A 535 0.39 -24.67 11.86
C ILE A 535 -0.40 -25.00 13.13
N SER A 536 -0.86 -23.97 13.83
CA SER A 536 -1.66 -24.11 15.04
C SER A 536 -3.05 -24.70 14.74
N LYS A 537 -3.73 -25.22 15.77
CA LYS A 537 -5.10 -25.73 15.62
C LYS A 537 -6.07 -24.65 15.15
N GLU A 538 -5.91 -23.42 15.60
CA GLU A 538 -6.77 -22.30 15.21
C GLU A 538 -6.55 -21.88 13.75
N GLU A 539 -5.29 -21.84 13.31
CA GLU A 539 -4.94 -21.60 11.90
C GLU A 539 -5.45 -22.71 10.99
N LEU A 540 -5.30 -23.99 11.37
CA LEU A 540 -5.86 -25.10 10.59
C LEU A 540 -7.39 -25.00 10.47
N MET A 541 -8.09 -24.64 11.55
CA MET A 541 -9.55 -24.44 11.49
C MET A 541 -9.92 -23.28 10.55
N THR A 542 -9.12 -22.22 10.54
CA THR A 542 -9.28 -21.10 9.60
C THR A 542 -9.05 -21.56 8.16
N MET A 543 -7.96 -22.30 7.89
CA MET A 543 -7.65 -22.85 6.57
C MET A 543 -8.76 -23.78 6.06
N ARG A 544 -9.30 -24.65 6.93
CA ARG A 544 -10.42 -25.53 6.60
C ARG A 544 -11.70 -24.76 6.31
N HIS A 545 -11.98 -23.70 7.07
CA HIS A 545 -13.14 -22.87 6.80
C HIS A 545 -13.03 -22.16 5.44
N LEU A 546 -11.84 -21.68 5.07
CA LEU A 546 -11.56 -21.12 3.74
C LEU A 546 -11.75 -22.18 2.64
N ALA A 547 -11.24 -23.39 2.84
CA ALA A 547 -11.42 -24.49 1.89
C ALA A 547 -12.90 -24.86 1.69
N LEU A 548 -13.67 -24.97 2.77
CA LEU A 548 -15.12 -25.22 2.71
C LEU A 548 -15.88 -24.09 2.00
N LEU A 549 -15.46 -22.84 2.15
CA LEU A 549 -16.07 -21.71 1.45
C LEU A 549 -15.93 -21.84 -0.07
N VAL A 550 -14.78 -22.35 -0.56
CA VAL A 550 -14.57 -22.60 -1.99
C VAL A 550 -15.44 -23.77 -2.47
N ASP A 551 -15.50 -24.86 -1.71
CA ASP A 551 -16.31 -26.04 -2.04
C ASP A 551 -17.83 -25.71 -2.11
N GLU A 552 -18.32 -24.84 -1.21
CA GLU A 552 -19.70 -24.34 -1.24
C GLU A 552 -19.96 -23.28 -2.34
N GLY A 553 -18.91 -22.67 -2.89
CA GLY A 553 -18.96 -21.75 -4.02
C GLY A 553 -19.62 -20.39 -3.75
N LEU A 554 -20.21 -19.80 -4.81
CA LEU A 554 -20.73 -18.42 -4.82
C LEU A 554 -21.76 -18.12 -3.72
N GLN A 555 -22.66 -19.07 -3.42
CA GLN A 555 -23.72 -18.85 -2.41
C GLN A 555 -23.14 -18.62 -1.01
N ALA A 556 -22.12 -19.39 -0.63
CA ALA A 556 -21.46 -19.22 0.65
C ALA A 556 -20.62 -17.94 0.70
N ALA A 557 -19.93 -17.59 -0.39
CA ALA A 557 -19.21 -16.33 -0.50
C ALA A 557 -20.14 -15.12 -0.27
N ILE A 558 -21.32 -15.11 -0.89
CA ILE A 558 -22.31 -14.04 -0.70
C ILE A 558 -22.84 -14.01 0.74
N ARG A 559 -23.14 -15.16 1.35
CA ARG A 559 -23.55 -15.22 2.76
C ARG A 559 -22.51 -14.57 3.67
N GLU A 560 -21.24 -14.85 3.43
CA GLU A 560 -20.15 -14.26 4.22
C GLU A 560 -20.01 -12.75 3.99
N LEU A 561 -20.24 -12.24 2.78
CA LEU A 561 -20.25 -10.80 2.51
C LEU A 561 -21.45 -10.09 3.15
N VAL A 562 -22.62 -10.74 3.22
CA VAL A 562 -23.85 -10.19 3.82
C VAL A 562 -23.83 -10.28 5.35
N ALA A 563 -23.08 -11.23 5.92
CA ALA A 563 -23.00 -11.42 7.36
C ALA A 563 -22.55 -10.14 8.10
N LYS A 564 -23.14 -9.92 9.28
CA LYS A 564 -22.85 -8.73 10.10
C LYS A 564 -21.40 -8.73 10.57
N PRO A 565 -20.69 -7.59 10.51
CA PRO A 565 -19.31 -7.50 10.98
C PRO A 565 -19.23 -7.71 12.49
N SER A 566 -18.28 -8.54 12.93
CA SER A 566 -17.83 -8.59 14.33
C SER A 566 -16.68 -7.59 14.50
N PHE A 567 -16.91 -6.50 15.24
CA PHE A 567 -15.89 -5.47 15.45
C PHE A 567 -15.20 -5.65 16.82
N PRO A 568 -13.85 -5.57 16.91
CA PRO A 568 -12.87 -5.42 15.83
C PRO A 568 -12.72 -6.69 14.99
N TRP A 569 -12.28 -6.55 13.74
CA TRP A 569 -12.18 -7.68 12.81
C TRP A 569 -10.92 -8.52 13.10
N PRO A 570 -11.07 -9.82 13.37
CA PRO A 570 -9.91 -10.71 13.49
C PRO A 570 -9.30 -11.00 12.11
N ILE A 571 -8.00 -11.35 12.07
CA ILE A 571 -7.28 -11.71 10.83
C ILE A 571 -8.00 -12.84 10.08
N ALA A 572 -8.50 -13.85 10.79
CA ALA A 572 -9.26 -14.95 10.19
C ALA A 572 -10.49 -14.47 9.40
N ARG A 573 -11.21 -13.47 9.94
CA ARG A 573 -12.39 -12.90 9.26
C ARG A 573 -12.02 -12.12 8.00
N LEU A 574 -10.91 -11.39 8.04
CA LEU A 574 -10.39 -10.66 6.86
C LEU A 574 -10.02 -11.64 5.75
N ARG A 575 -9.35 -12.76 6.06
CA ARG A 575 -9.02 -13.80 5.09
C ARG A 575 -10.27 -14.39 4.42
N VAL A 576 -11.32 -14.68 5.20
CA VAL A 576 -12.61 -15.17 4.68
C VAL A 576 -13.24 -14.18 3.71
N ILE A 577 -13.27 -12.90 4.08
CA ILE A 577 -13.87 -11.86 3.22
C ILE A 577 -13.05 -11.65 1.96
N ARG A 578 -11.71 -11.63 2.06
CA ARG A 578 -10.85 -11.54 0.87
C ARG A 578 -11.09 -12.71 -0.09
N LEU A 579 -11.19 -13.95 0.41
CA LEU A 579 -11.53 -15.10 -0.42
C LEU A 579 -12.93 -14.96 -1.07
N ALA A 580 -13.94 -14.56 -0.30
CA ALA A 580 -15.28 -14.32 -0.82
C ALA A 580 -15.30 -13.27 -1.95
N LEU A 581 -14.50 -12.20 -1.83
CA LEU A 581 -14.36 -11.19 -2.88
C LEU A 581 -13.71 -11.75 -4.15
N VAL A 582 -12.73 -12.66 -4.03
CA VAL A 582 -12.12 -13.30 -5.19
C VAL A 582 -13.11 -14.25 -5.89
N ILE A 583 -13.89 -15.03 -5.15
CA ILE A 583 -14.95 -15.90 -5.72
C ILE A 583 -15.96 -15.05 -6.49
N VAL A 584 -16.44 -13.96 -5.89
CA VAL A 584 -17.38 -13.03 -6.56
C VAL A 584 -16.75 -12.40 -7.80
N LYS A 585 -15.48 -11.99 -7.72
CA LYS A 585 -14.76 -11.46 -8.89
C LYS A 585 -14.67 -12.46 -10.02
N GLN A 586 -14.31 -13.72 -9.74
CA GLN A 586 -14.22 -14.77 -10.74
C GLN A 586 -15.55 -15.00 -11.47
N GLU A 587 -16.66 -14.92 -10.74
CA GLU A 587 -18.00 -15.02 -11.32
C GLU A 587 -18.38 -13.78 -12.14
N LEU A 588 -17.95 -12.58 -11.74
CA LEU A 588 -18.19 -11.33 -12.49
C LEU A 588 -17.36 -11.24 -13.77
N ASP A 589 -16.16 -11.82 -13.79
CA ASP A 589 -15.30 -11.89 -14.98
C ASP A 589 -15.95 -12.72 -16.12
N ASP A 590 -17.04 -13.45 -15.85
CA ASP A 590 -17.83 -14.19 -16.83
C ASP A 590 -18.84 -13.32 -17.64
N GLY A 591 -18.87 -12.00 -17.40
CA GLY A 591 -19.76 -11.05 -18.09
C GLY A 591 -21.22 -11.14 -17.60
N ASP A 592 -22.18 -10.82 -18.49
CA ASP A 592 -23.61 -10.66 -18.16
C ASP A 592 -24.22 -11.91 -17.44
N ASP A 593 -23.84 -13.12 -17.86
CA ASP A 593 -24.30 -14.37 -17.25
C ASP A 593 -23.74 -14.55 -15.82
N GLY A 594 -22.55 -14.01 -15.57
CA GLY A 594 -21.90 -13.96 -14.27
C GLY A 594 -22.58 -13.00 -13.32
N GLU A 595 -22.82 -11.77 -13.79
CA GLU A 595 -23.55 -10.74 -13.04
C GLU A 595 -24.92 -11.23 -12.58
N TRP A 596 -25.67 -11.88 -13.46
CA TRP A 596 -26.98 -12.43 -13.13
C TRP A 596 -26.92 -13.46 -11.99
N ARG A 597 -25.94 -14.37 -12.01
CA ARG A 597 -25.75 -15.39 -10.96
C ARG A 597 -25.40 -14.76 -9.62
N VAL A 598 -24.57 -13.73 -9.61
CA VAL A 598 -24.21 -12.98 -8.40
C VAL A 598 -25.44 -12.27 -7.81
N LEU A 599 -26.29 -11.68 -8.66
CA LEU A 599 -27.54 -11.07 -8.22
C LEU A 599 -28.55 -12.08 -7.68
N GLU A 600 -28.70 -13.24 -8.33
CA GLU A 600 -29.56 -14.32 -7.83
C GLU A 600 -29.09 -14.83 -6.45
N ALA A 601 -27.79 -14.99 -6.25
CA ALA A 601 -27.21 -15.39 -4.97
C ALA A 601 -27.42 -14.33 -3.88
N LEU A 602 -27.30 -13.04 -4.21
CA LEU A 602 -27.63 -11.95 -3.29
C LEU A 602 -29.10 -11.95 -2.87
N TRP A 603 -30.01 -12.11 -3.83
CA TRP A 603 -31.44 -12.16 -3.54
C TRP A 603 -31.83 -13.37 -2.69
N ALA A 604 -31.12 -14.49 -2.82
CA ALA A 604 -31.32 -15.67 -1.98
C ALA A 604 -30.98 -15.42 -0.50
N GLU A 605 -30.07 -14.49 -0.21
CA GLU A 605 -29.65 -14.09 1.13
C GLU A 605 -30.34 -12.78 1.61
N ASP A 606 -31.49 -12.42 1.02
CA ASP A 606 -32.28 -11.21 1.29
C ASP A 606 -31.52 -9.87 1.13
N ALA A 607 -30.36 -9.87 0.46
CA ALA A 607 -29.54 -8.69 0.23
C ALA A 607 -29.81 -8.05 -1.14
N HIS A 608 -29.76 -6.72 -1.20
CA HIS A 608 -30.04 -5.95 -2.41
C HIS A 608 -28.86 -5.03 -2.71
N GLY A 609 -28.32 -5.10 -3.92
CA GLY A 609 -27.25 -4.22 -4.41
C GLY A 609 -25.85 -4.61 -3.94
N LEU A 610 -25.09 -5.31 -4.80
CA LEU A 610 -23.72 -5.75 -4.52
C LEU A 610 -22.79 -4.57 -4.17
N VAL A 611 -22.83 -3.51 -4.98
CA VAL A 611 -21.95 -2.34 -4.82
C VAL A 611 -22.18 -1.64 -3.49
N GLY A 612 -23.45 -1.42 -3.10
CA GLY A 612 -23.77 -0.81 -1.81
C GLY A 612 -23.19 -1.61 -0.65
N ARG A 613 -23.32 -2.95 -0.72
CA ARG A 613 -22.75 -3.84 0.30
C ARG A 613 -21.21 -3.81 0.33
N MET A 614 -20.55 -3.75 -0.82
CA MET A 614 -19.10 -3.61 -0.90
C MET A 614 -18.62 -2.28 -0.31
N VAL A 615 -19.35 -1.18 -0.56
CA VAL A 615 -19.06 0.12 0.04
C VAL A 615 -19.21 0.08 1.56
N GLU A 616 -20.26 -0.58 2.09
CA GLU A 616 -20.41 -0.78 3.54
C GLU A 616 -19.23 -1.56 4.16
N LEU A 617 -18.84 -2.69 3.54
CA LEU A 617 -17.69 -3.47 4.01
C LEU A 617 -16.39 -2.66 3.94
N TYR A 618 -16.22 -1.83 2.91
CA TYR A 618 -15.08 -0.95 2.77
C TYR A 618 -15.02 0.10 3.88
N LEU A 619 -16.15 0.69 4.26
CA LEU A 619 -16.24 1.60 5.39
C LEU A 619 -15.92 0.93 6.74
N ASP A 620 -16.37 -0.32 6.94
CA ASP A 620 -16.07 -1.08 8.15
C ASP A 620 -14.56 -1.35 8.27
N VAL A 621 -13.92 -1.77 7.16
CA VAL A 621 -12.46 -1.97 7.09
C VAL A 621 -11.74 -0.64 7.32
N THR A 622 -12.22 0.45 6.73
CA THR A 622 -11.64 1.79 6.90
C THR A 622 -11.72 2.27 8.35
N THR A 623 -12.84 2.03 9.03
CA THR A 623 -13.04 2.40 10.42
C THR A 623 -12.11 1.60 11.34
N ASN A 624 -11.96 0.29 11.09
CA ASN A 624 -11.04 -0.56 11.84
C ASN A 624 -9.58 -0.12 11.62
N LEU A 625 -9.18 0.09 10.37
CA LEU A 625 -7.84 0.58 10.02
C LEU A 625 -7.54 1.92 10.68
N SER A 626 -8.48 2.88 10.61
CA SER A 626 -8.29 4.22 11.17
C SER A 626 -8.12 4.21 12.69
N SER A 627 -8.74 3.25 13.40
CA SER A 627 -8.61 3.13 14.85
C SER A 627 -7.16 2.88 15.31
N HIS A 628 -6.36 2.20 14.48
CA HIS A 628 -4.95 1.91 14.75
C HIS A 628 -4.03 3.14 14.56
N PHE A 629 -4.46 4.16 13.81
CA PHE A 629 -3.65 5.36 13.52
C PHE A 629 -4.10 6.60 14.29
N THR A 630 -4.91 6.42 15.33
CA THR A 630 -5.27 7.51 16.25
C THR A 630 -4.06 7.90 17.11
N LEU A 631 -3.96 9.19 17.48
CA LEU A 631 -2.86 9.73 18.28
C LEU A 631 -2.70 9.08 19.68
N ALA A 632 -3.69 8.29 20.12
CA ALA A 632 -3.70 7.58 21.40
C ALA A 632 -3.58 6.04 21.26
N ALA A 633 -3.24 5.52 20.07
CA ALA A 633 -3.29 4.10 19.78
C ALA A 633 -2.26 3.23 20.55
N ALA A 634 -2.67 2.01 20.87
CA ALA A 634 -1.86 0.93 21.45
C ALA A 634 -0.82 0.40 20.44
N PRO A 635 0.18 -0.42 20.86
CA PRO A 635 1.12 -1.07 19.94
C PRO A 635 0.38 -1.81 18.82
N MET A 636 0.77 -1.55 17.57
CA MET A 636 0.09 -2.02 16.36
C MET A 636 0.52 -3.43 15.98
N ASP A 637 -0.44 -4.30 15.71
CA ASP A 637 -0.18 -5.58 15.03
C ASP A 637 0.00 -5.33 13.53
N GLN A 638 1.25 -5.49 13.06
CA GLN A 638 1.63 -5.24 11.66
C GLN A 638 0.94 -6.20 10.69
N ALA A 639 0.70 -7.45 11.10
CA ALA A 639 0.06 -8.45 10.25
C ALA A 639 -1.42 -8.10 10.02
N LEU A 640 -2.12 -7.68 11.07
CA LEU A 640 -3.50 -7.21 11.00
C LEU A 640 -3.64 -5.98 10.10
N VAL A 641 -2.79 -4.96 10.28
CA VAL A 641 -2.81 -3.73 9.46
C VAL A 641 -2.56 -4.04 8.00
N SER A 642 -1.60 -4.94 7.70
CA SER A 642 -1.31 -5.37 6.33
C SER A 642 -2.55 -6.02 5.68
N GLN A 643 -3.25 -6.92 6.39
CA GLN A 643 -4.47 -7.56 5.88
C GLN A 643 -5.63 -6.57 5.71
N LEU A 644 -5.77 -5.58 6.58
CA LEU A 644 -6.77 -4.51 6.42
C LEU A 644 -6.50 -3.68 5.15
N LEU A 645 -5.24 -3.32 4.89
CA LEU A 645 -4.85 -2.59 3.68
C LEU A 645 -5.10 -3.41 2.40
N TYR A 646 -4.74 -4.70 2.39
CA TYR A 646 -5.06 -5.58 1.25
C TYR A 646 -6.56 -5.75 1.05
N THR A 647 -7.34 -5.94 2.11
CA THR A 647 -8.80 -6.06 2.01
C THR A 647 -9.42 -4.79 1.44
N ALA A 648 -8.93 -3.61 1.87
CA ALA A 648 -9.35 -2.33 1.33
C ALA A 648 -9.02 -2.19 -0.16
N ALA A 649 -7.83 -2.63 -0.59
CA ALA A 649 -7.42 -2.62 -1.99
C ALA A 649 -8.29 -3.54 -2.86
N ASP A 650 -8.55 -4.76 -2.38
CA ASP A 650 -9.37 -5.77 -3.07
C ASP A 650 -10.81 -5.26 -3.25
N LEU A 651 -11.41 -4.65 -2.22
CA LEU A 651 -12.74 -4.05 -2.27
C LEU A 651 -12.81 -2.89 -3.27
N VAL A 652 -11.87 -1.96 -3.22
CA VAL A 652 -11.84 -0.79 -4.12
C VAL A 652 -11.71 -1.22 -5.57
N ARG A 653 -10.80 -2.15 -5.88
CA ARG A 653 -10.64 -2.69 -7.24
C ARG A 653 -11.89 -3.36 -7.75
N LEU A 654 -12.55 -4.15 -6.91
CA LEU A 654 -13.78 -4.84 -7.30
C LEU A 654 -14.93 -3.84 -7.53
N ILE A 655 -15.07 -2.82 -6.68
CA ILE A 655 -16.07 -1.75 -6.89
C ILE A 655 -15.81 -1.05 -8.24
N ILE A 656 -14.57 -0.67 -8.54
CA ILE A 656 -14.20 0.03 -9.77
C ILE A 656 -14.42 -0.84 -11.01
N ALA A 657 -14.05 -2.12 -10.95
CA ALA A 657 -14.19 -3.03 -12.08
C ALA A 657 -15.65 -3.17 -12.54
N ASN A 658 -16.59 -3.03 -11.60
CA ASN A 658 -18.02 -3.16 -11.85
C ASN A 658 -18.75 -1.82 -12.12
N LEU A 659 -18.05 -0.68 -12.09
CA LEU A 659 -18.64 0.63 -12.41
C LEU A 659 -19.33 0.71 -13.79
N PRO A 660 -18.82 0.07 -14.86
CA PRO A 660 -19.48 0.15 -16.17
C PRO A 660 -20.86 -0.52 -16.20
N ALA A 661 -21.05 -1.57 -15.41
CA ALA A 661 -22.27 -2.37 -15.38
C ALA A 661 -23.27 -1.89 -14.30
N MET A 662 -22.76 -1.36 -13.18
CA MET A 662 -23.57 -0.94 -12.03
C MET A 662 -23.30 0.51 -11.65
N THR A 663 -24.36 1.32 -11.60
CA THR A 663 -24.26 2.72 -11.16
C THR A 663 -24.13 2.80 -9.64
N ILE A 664 -23.21 3.65 -9.16
CA ILE A 664 -23.06 3.94 -7.73
C ILE A 664 -23.94 5.15 -7.39
N PRO A 665 -24.92 5.01 -6.47
CA PRO A 665 -25.71 6.16 -6.06
C PRO A 665 -24.84 7.18 -5.30
N ALA A 666 -25.23 8.45 -5.37
CA ALA A 666 -24.41 9.55 -4.86
C ALA A 666 -24.07 9.48 -3.37
N ARG A 667 -24.90 8.82 -2.56
CA ARG A 667 -24.62 8.65 -1.13
C ARG A 667 -23.46 7.66 -0.93
N GLU A 668 -23.51 6.53 -1.59
CA GLU A 668 -22.51 5.48 -1.57
C GLU A 668 -21.20 5.98 -2.19
N MET A 669 -21.28 6.78 -3.25
CA MET A 669 -20.10 7.42 -3.85
C MET A 669 -19.41 8.37 -2.85
N ARG A 670 -20.16 9.23 -2.15
CA ARG A 670 -19.58 10.10 -1.11
C ARG A 670 -18.94 9.30 0.02
N MET A 671 -19.62 8.28 0.51
CA MET A 671 -19.09 7.39 1.54
C MET A 671 -17.79 6.70 1.09
N LEU A 672 -17.76 6.19 -0.13
CA LEU A 672 -16.58 5.57 -0.72
C LEU A 672 -15.41 6.55 -0.81
N VAL A 673 -15.65 7.78 -1.29
CA VAL A 673 -14.61 8.82 -1.43
C VAL A 673 -14.03 9.26 -0.08
N SER A 674 -14.87 9.46 0.93
CA SER A 674 -14.40 9.74 2.30
C SER A 674 -13.57 8.57 2.86
N GLY A 675 -14.00 7.33 2.60
CA GLY A 675 -13.24 6.13 2.96
C GLY A 675 -11.87 6.06 2.24
N ILE A 676 -11.83 6.37 0.94
CA ILE A 676 -10.61 6.44 0.13
C ILE A 676 -9.63 7.46 0.72
N ALA A 677 -10.09 8.67 1.05
CA ALA A 677 -9.24 9.68 1.67
C ALA A 677 -8.64 9.19 3.00
N ALA A 678 -9.46 8.56 3.84
CA ALA A 678 -9.02 7.99 5.12
C ALA A 678 -7.99 6.85 4.95
N VAL A 679 -8.25 5.87 4.08
CA VAL A 679 -7.34 4.74 3.83
C VAL A 679 -6.05 5.22 3.20
N PHE A 680 -6.10 6.17 2.26
CA PHE A 680 -4.93 6.71 1.59
C PHE A 680 -3.97 7.42 2.56
N ALA A 681 -4.52 8.18 3.53
CA ALA A 681 -3.75 8.78 4.63
C ALA A 681 -3.19 7.74 5.62
N CYS A 682 -3.99 6.74 6.00
CA CYS A 682 -3.53 5.65 6.87
C CYS A 682 -2.40 4.83 6.21
N ALA A 683 -2.48 4.57 4.91
CA ALA A 683 -1.46 3.86 4.16
C ALA A 683 -0.12 4.61 4.11
N GLU A 684 -0.11 5.94 3.94
CA GLU A 684 1.11 6.75 4.07
C GLU A 684 1.77 6.60 5.44
N THR A 685 0.95 6.64 6.48
CA THR A 685 1.42 6.55 7.86
C THR A 685 1.96 5.14 8.14
N ALA A 686 1.27 4.11 7.68
CA ALA A 686 1.71 2.71 7.75
C ALA A 686 3.06 2.52 7.04
N ALA A 687 3.23 3.03 5.82
CA ALA A 687 4.47 2.91 5.07
C ALA A 687 5.68 3.57 5.77
N LYS A 688 5.45 4.66 6.52
CA LYS A 688 6.51 5.35 7.28
C LYS A 688 6.84 4.70 8.61
N THR A 689 5.87 4.04 9.24
CA THR A 689 5.98 3.55 10.63
C THR A 689 6.14 2.03 10.73
N LEU A 690 5.63 1.26 9.78
CA LEU A 690 5.58 -0.19 9.79
C LEU A 690 6.28 -0.76 8.55
N SER A 691 7.49 -1.26 8.71
CA SER A 691 8.32 -1.78 7.60
C SER A 691 7.65 -2.94 6.84
N GLN A 692 6.88 -3.79 7.51
CA GLN A 692 6.18 -4.92 6.89
C GLN A 692 4.93 -4.52 6.09
N CYS A 693 4.41 -3.29 6.28
CA CYS A 693 3.20 -2.82 5.61
C CYS A 693 3.48 -2.03 4.34
N VAL A 694 4.75 -1.76 3.98
CA VAL A 694 5.12 -0.88 2.86
C VAL A 694 4.48 -1.34 1.54
N LYS A 695 4.48 -2.65 1.26
CA LYS A 695 3.88 -3.23 0.05
C LYS A 695 2.36 -3.09 0.03
N ALA A 696 1.69 -3.48 1.12
CA ALA A 696 0.24 -3.36 1.24
C ALA A 696 -0.21 -1.90 1.16
N ALA A 697 0.57 -0.99 1.74
CA ALA A 697 0.34 0.45 1.68
C ALA A 697 0.50 1.00 0.25
N ALA A 698 1.56 0.61 -0.47
CA ALA A 698 1.74 1.01 -1.87
C ALA A 698 0.60 0.49 -2.77
N ASP A 699 0.21 -0.77 -2.56
CA ASP A 699 -0.84 -1.43 -3.33
C ASP A 699 -2.21 -0.75 -3.15
N VAL A 700 -2.63 -0.51 -1.91
CA VAL A 700 -3.92 0.16 -1.65
C VAL A 700 -3.90 1.62 -2.12
N ARG A 701 -2.74 2.30 -2.03
CA ARG A 701 -2.62 3.67 -2.55
C ARG A 701 -2.83 3.71 -4.05
N GLN A 702 -2.22 2.78 -4.78
CA GLN A 702 -2.41 2.67 -6.23
C GLN A 702 -3.88 2.37 -6.57
N ALA A 703 -4.51 1.44 -5.86
CA ALA A 703 -5.94 1.15 -6.02
C ALA A 703 -6.82 2.39 -5.74
N CYS A 704 -6.49 3.18 -4.72
CA CYS A 704 -7.20 4.42 -4.39
C CYS A 704 -7.05 5.49 -5.50
N LEU A 705 -5.85 5.64 -6.07
CA LEU A 705 -5.62 6.56 -7.20
C LEU A 705 -6.39 6.12 -8.44
N GLU A 706 -6.35 4.84 -8.77
CA GLU A 706 -7.15 4.25 -9.85
C GLU A 706 -8.66 4.45 -9.62
N ALA A 707 -9.12 4.40 -8.37
CA ALA A 707 -10.50 4.69 -7.99
C ALA A 707 -10.91 6.12 -8.34
N ILE A 708 -10.11 7.09 -7.90
CA ILE A 708 -10.40 8.50 -8.18
C ILE A 708 -10.35 8.78 -9.68
N ASP A 709 -9.36 8.22 -10.39
CA ASP A 709 -9.27 8.34 -11.84
C ASP A 709 -10.53 7.81 -12.52
N LYS A 710 -11.00 6.63 -12.12
CA LYS A 710 -12.17 5.99 -12.71
C LYS A 710 -13.48 6.69 -12.36
N LEU A 711 -13.66 7.12 -11.11
CA LEU A 711 -14.85 7.84 -10.65
C LEU A 711 -14.98 9.25 -11.23
N THR A 712 -13.88 9.82 -11.74
CA THR A 712 -13.84 11.16 -12.35
C THR A 712 -13.85 11.14 -13.88
N ILE A 713 -13.97 9.97 -14.53
CA ILE A 713 -14.07 9.88 -16.00
C ILE A 713 -15.40 10.46 -16.49
N ASP A 714 -15.35 11.19 -17.60
CA ASP A 714 -16.54 11.68 -18.31
C ASP A 714 -17.47 10.53 -18.71
N GLY A 715 -18.72 10.59 -18.23
CA GLY A 715 -19.77 9.59 -18.52
C GLY A 715 -20.26 8.80 -17.31
N ILE A 716 -19.63 8.95 -16.14
CA ILE A 716 -20.17 8.40 -14.89
C ILE A 716 -21.11 9.42 -14.24
N GLU A 717 -22.40 9.13 -14.25
CA GLU A 717 -23.41 9.95 -13.55
C GLU A 717 -23.79 9.30 -12.21
N ALA A 718 -23.60 10.04 -11.11
CA ALA A 718 -23.97 9.58 -9.76
C ALA A 718 -25.46 9.84 -9.45
N GLU A 719 -26.01 10.90 -10.05
CA GLU A 719 -27.44 11.24 -10.09
C GLU A 719 -27.74 11.75 -11.50
N PRO A 720 -28.99 11.66 -11.98
CA PRO A 720 -29.35 12.26 -13.27
C PRO A 720 -28.93 13.74 -13.30
N HIS A 721 -28.07 14.09 -14.27
CA HIS A 721 -27.47 15.42 -14.45
C HIS A 721 -26.39 15.84 -13.43
N ARG A 722 -25.86 14.94 -12.60
CA ARG A 722 -24.66 15.20 -11.78
C ARG A 722 -23.53 14.25 -12.15
N ASN A 723 -22.44 14.84 -12.65
CA ASN A 723 -21.23 14.10 -12.99
C ASN A 723 -20.56 13.57 -11.71
N GLY A 724 -20.03 12.35 -11.76
CA GLY A 724 -19.31 11.72 -10.65
C GLY A 724 -18.13 12.57 -10.18
N SER A 725 -17.45 13.26 -11.10
CA SER A 725 -16.35 14.17 -10.78
C SER A 725 -16.74 15.31 -9.83
N GLU A 726 -17.96 15.86 -9.97
CA GLU A 726 -18.49 16.88 -9.05
C GLU A 726 -18.67 16.31 -7.63
N VAL A 727 -19.24 15.11 -7.52
CA VAL A 727 -19.51 14.45 -6.24
C VAL A 727 -18.22 14.09 -5.53
N VAL A 728 -17.25 13.54 -6.27
CA VAL A 728 -15.92 13.19 -5.74
C VAL A 728 -15.20 14.43 -5.23
N LEU A 729 -15.10 15.49 -6.04
CA LEU A 729 -14.37 16.70 -5.67
C LEU A 729 -15.03 17.42 -4.49
N ARG A 730 -16.37 17.52 -4.47
CA ARG A 730 -17.11 18.11 -3.34
C ARG A 730 -16.84 17.34 -2.05
N GLU A 731 -16.86 16.02 -2.09
CA GLU A 731 -16.64 15.20 -0.90
C GLU A 731 -15.19 15.28 -0.40
N LEU A 732 -14.19 15.27 -1.30
CA LEU A 732 -12.79 15.44 -0.91
C LEU A 732 -12.55 16.80 -0.23
N LEU A 733 -13.10 17.89 -0.78
CA LEU A 733 -13.01 19.22 -0.18
C LEU A 733 -13.77 19.31 1.15
N GLY A 734 -14.93 18.66 1.26
CA GLY A 734 -15.70 18.53 2.49
C GLY A 734 -14.94 17.77 3.59
N HIS A 735 -14.30 16.66 3.23
CA HIS A 735 -13.55 15.79 4.14
C HIS A 735 -12.41 16.53 4.85
N ALA A 736 -11.82 17.55 4.22
CA ALA A 736 -10.77 18.38 4.82
C ALA A 736 -11.17 18.99 6.17
N HIS A 737 -12.45 19.29 6.38
CA HIS A 737 -12.95 19.86 7.63
C HIS A 737 -13.04 18.80 8.74
N ALA A 738 -13.33 17.56 8.37
CA ALA A 738 -13.44 16.43 9.30
C ALA A 738 -12.06 15.91 9.75
N VAL A 739 -10.97 16.28 9.06
CA VAL A 739 -9.59 15.86 9.39
C VAL A 739 -9.25 16.17 10.85
N PHE A 740 -9.66 17.33 11.35
CA PHE A 740 -9.36 17.78 12.71
C PHE A 740 -10.11 17.00 13.81
N ASP A 741 -11.23 16.37 13.47
CA ASP A 741 -12.04 15.58 14.41
C ASP A 741 -11.67 14.09 14.40
N SER A 742 -10.85 13.64 13.44
CA SER A 742 -10.50 12.23 13.23
C SER A 742 -9.56 11.65 14.29
N GLY A 743 -8.88 12.50 15.06
CA GLY A 743 -7.87 12.09 16.04
C GLY A 743 -6.58 11.52 15.43
N ARG A 744 -6.39 11.64 14.11
CA ARG A 744 -5.17 11.26 13.36
C ARG A 744 -4.23 12.46 13.21
N ASP A 745 -3.06 12.25 12.60
CA ASP A 745 -2.15 13.35 12.24
C ASP A 745 -2.75 14.19 11.09
N PRO A 746 -3.21 15.43 11.38
CA PRO A 746 -3.89 16.26 10.38
C PRO A 746 -2.92 16.71 9.28
N THR A 747 -1.62 16.77 9.56
CA THR A 747 -0.64 17.26 8.57
C THR A 747 -0.42 16.24 7.45
N THR A 748 -0.31 14.96 7.82
CA THR A 748 -0.22 13.87 6.86
C THR A 748 -1.52 13.70 6.08
N GLU A 749 -2.68 13.75 6.75
CA GLU A 749 -3.98 13.61 6.11
C GLU A 749 -4.26 14.73 5.10
N MET A 750 -4.00 16.00 5.45
CA MET A 750 -4.15 17.13 4.52
C MET A 750 -3.22 17.04 3.30
N ARG A 751 -1.98 16.59 3.48
CA ARG A 751 -1.05 16.39 2.36
C ARG A 751 -1.52 15.28 1.41
N GLN A 752 -2.03 14.18 1.96
CA GLN A 752 -2.54 13.08 1.15
C GLN A 752 -3.84 13.48 0.43
N LEU A 753 -4.71 14.25 1.10
CA LEU A 753 -5.93 14.79 0.50
C LEU A 753 -5.62 15.71 -0.69
N PHE A 754 -4.58 16.55 -0.58
CA PHE A 754 -4.12 17.38 -1.68
C PHE A 754 -3.76 16.55 -2.94
N VAL A 755 -3.10 15.40 -2.77
CA VAL A 755 -2.75 14.51 -3.90
C VAL A 755 -4.00 13.97 -4.59
N LEU A 756 -5.03 13.58 -3.83
CA LEU A 756 -6.30 13.08 -4.38
C LEU A 756 -7.08 14.19 -5.10
N ILE A 757 -7.09 15.40 -4.53
CA ILE A 757 -7.75 16.57 -5.14
C ILE A 757 -7.05 16.94 -6.45
N ASP A 758 -5.72 17.03 -6.46
CA ASP A 758 -4.94 17.35 -7.67
C ASP A 758 -5.22 16.38 -8.82
N ARG A 759 -5.43 15.10 -8.48
CA ARG A 759 -5.80 14.07 -9.44
C ARG A 759 -7.23 14.20 -9.97
N ALA A 760 -8.19 14.64 -9.14
CA ALA A 760 -9.61 14.77 -9.49
C ALA A 760 -9.96 16.06 -10.27
N LEU A 761 -9.15 17.11 -10.13
CA LEU A 761 -9.40 18.44 -10.74
C LEU A 761 -9.58 18.46 -12.27
N PRO A 762 -8.84 17.71 -13.12
CA PRO A 762 -8.89 17.86 -14.57
C PRO A 762 -10.27 17.64 -15.21
N ASN A 763 -11.14 16.85 -14.57
CA ASN A 763 -12.40 16.38 -15.15
C ASN A 763 -13.64 16.99 -14.46
N SER A 764 -13.46 18.04 -13.65
CA SER A 764 -14.51 18.56 -12.76
C SER A 764 -15.02 19.94 -13.20
N ASN A 765 -16.33 20.17 -13.10
CA ASN A 765 -16.90 21.51 -13.27
C ASN A 765 -16.69 22.36 -12.00
N LEU A 766 -15.69 23.23 -12.03
CA LEU A 766 -15.23 24.02 -10.89
C LEU A 766 -16.32 24.94 -10.29
N THR A 767 -17.30 25.39 -11.09
CA THR A 767 -18.37 26.30 -10.63
C THR A 767 -19.22 25.73 -9.49
N MET A 768 -19.35 24.40 -9.43
CA MET A 768 -20.23 23.71 -8.50
C MET A 768 -19.59 23.42 -7.14
N VAL A 769 -18.27 23.62 -7.00
CA VAL A 769 -17.48 23.30 -5.80
C VAL A 769 -16.77 24.52 -5.20
N LEU A 770 -17.13 25.73 -5.65
CA LEU A 770 -16.45 26.96 -5.23
C LEU A 770 -16.55 27.17 -3.71
N VAL A 771 -17.70 26.91 -3.08
CA VAL A 771 -17.88 27.11 -1.64
C VAL A 771 -16.94 26.20 -0.83
N GLU A 772 -16.87 24.93 -1.22
CA GLU A 772 -16.01 23.94 -0.58
C GLU A 772 -14.53 24.26 -0.84
N LEU A 773 -14.19 24.78 -2.03
CA LEU A 773 -12.85 25.23 -2.37
C LEU A 773 -12.42 26.45 -1.54
N GLU A 774 -13.31 27.42 -1.33
CA GLU A 774 -13.05 28.60 -0.47
C GLU A 774 -12.72 28.18 0.95
N ALA A 775 -13.42 27.16 1.45
CA ALA A 775 -13.24 26.67 2.81
C ALA A 775 -11.99 25.79 2.95
N TYR A 776 -11.61 25.04 1.91
CA TYR A 776 -10.41 24.21 1.87
C TYR A 776 -9.12 25.02 1.73
N PHE A 777 -9.12 26.05 0.88
CA PHE A 777 -7.93 26.80 0.49
C PHE A 777 -7.13 27.36 1.69
N PRO A 778 -7.76 27.92 2.76
CA PRO A 778 -7.06 28.40 3.95
C PRO A 778 -6.31 27.33 4.75
N LEU A 779 -6.71 26.05 4.64
CA LEU A 779 -6.15 24.94 5.43
C LEU A 779 -4.80 24.45 4.90
N LEU A 780 -4.43 24.83 3.68
CA LEU A 780 -3.20 24.42 3.02
C LEU A 780 -1.99 25.26 3.47
N ASP A 781 -0.78 24.69 3.37
CA ASP A 781 0.46 25.44 3.52
C ASP A 781 0.77 26.28 2.27
N ALA A 782 1.73 27.21 2.36
CA ALA A 782 2.04 28.12 1.26
C ALA A 782 2.47 27.39 -0.04
N GLU A 783 3.19 26.27 0.09
CA GLU A 783 3.65 25.49 -1.08
C GLU A 783 2.48 24.82 -1.79
N HIS A 784 1.65 24.05 -1.07
CA HIS A 784 0.50 23.36 -1.65
C HIS A 784 -0.58 24.37 -2.11
N LYS A 785 -0.79 25.48 -1.40
CA LYS A 785 -1.64 26.59 -1.88
C LYS A 785 -1.16 27.11 -3.24
N SER A 786 0.13 27.38 -3.38
CA SER A 786 0.67 27.94 -4.64
C SER A 786 0.52 26.98 -5.82
N LYS A 787 0.72 25.66 -5.60
CA LYS A 787 0.53 24.62 -6.63
C LYS A 787 -0.94 24.49 -7.03
N LEU A 788 -1.83 24.40 -6.05
CA LEU A 788 -3.28 24.33 -6.30
C LEU A 788 -3.76 25.56 -7.08
N PHE A 789 -3.32 26.75 -6.65
CA PHE A 789 -3.67 28.01 -7.27
C PHE A 789 -3.23 28.07 -8.73
N ALA A 790 -1.96 27.74 -9.00
CA ALA A 790 -1.44 27.73 -10.37
C ALA A 790 -2.21 26.76 -11.27
N ARG A 791 -2.57 25.58 -10.73
CA ARG A 791 -3.35 24.58 -11.45
C ARG A 791 -4.79 25.05 -11.72
N LEU A 792 -5.45 25.69 -10.76
CA LEU A 792 -6.80 26.22 -10.94
C LEU A 792 -6.86 27.34 -11.98
N VAL A 793 -5.88 28.24 -11.99
CA VAL A 793 -5.76 29.29 -13.01
C VAL A 793 -5.55 28.69 -14.41
N GLU A 794 -4.71 27.64 -14.51
CA GLU A 794 -4.50 26.93 -15.77
C GLU A 794 -5.78 26.26 -16.28
N LEU A 795 -6.54 25.62 -15.39
CA LEU A 795 -7.80 24.94 -15.72
C LEU A 795 -8.94 25.92 -16.05
N ASP A 796 -9.00 27.07 -15.38
CA ASP A 796 -10.01 28.11 -15.62
C ASP A 796 -9.83 28.81 -16.97
N GLY A 797 -8.58 28.95 -17.45
CA GLY A 797 -8.29 29.60 -18.73
C GLY A 797 -8.74 31.08 -18.81
N GLY A 798 -9.15 31.67 -17.68
CA GLY A 798 -9.70 33.02 -17.58
C GLY A 798 -11.20 33.15 -17.85
N GLU A 799 -11.97 32.05 -17.85
CA GLU A 799 -13.41 32.10 -18.13
C GLU A 799 -14.26 32.51 -16.92
N LEU A 800 -13.94 31.99 -15.72
CA LEU A 800 -14.72 32.20 -14.49
C LEU A 800 -14.02 33.12 -13.49
N ALA A 801 -12.76 33.49 -13.73
CA ALA A 801 -11.92 34.32 -12.87
C ALA A 801 -11.76 33.73 -11.45
N ILE A 802 -11.58 32.40 -11.37
CA ILE A 802 -11.45 31.67 -10.09
C ILE A 802 -10.19 32.11 -9.35
N GLY A 803 -9.10 32.35 -10.07
CA GLY A 803 -7.83 32.80 -9.49
C GLY A 803 -7.96 34.18 -8.84
N GLU A 804 -8.61 35.12 -9.52
CA GLU A 804 -8.88 36.47 -9.03
C GLU A 804 -9.76 36.44 -7.77
N TRP A 805 -10.79 35.61 -7.78
CA TRP A 805 -11.69 35.43 -6.65
C TRP A 805 -10.97 34.82 -5.42
N LEU A 806 -10.19 33.76 -5.59
CA LEU A 806 -9.41 33.16 -4.49
C LEU A 806 -8.37 34.13 -3.92
N LEU A 807 -7.66 34.86 -4.79
CA LEU A 807 -6.69 35.86 -4.37
C LEU A 807 -7.34 36.99 -3.57
N THR A 808 -8.54 37.41 -3.98
CA THR A 808 -9.35 38.40 -3.25
C THR A 808 -9.71 37.90 -1.85
N GLY A 809 -10.11 36.63 -1.73
CA GLY A 809 -10.40 35.98 -0.45
C GLY A 809 -9.19 35.98 0.50
N GLU A 810 -8.01 35.57 0.03
CA GLU A 810 -6.78 35.57 0.82
C GLU A 810 -6.35 36.97 1.24
N LEU A 811 -6.47 37.99 0.37
CA LEU A 811 -6.17 39.38 0.73
C LEU A 811 -7.14 39.93 1.79
N LYS A 812 -8.44 39.57 1.73
CA LYS A 812 -9.41 39.92 2.78
C LYS A 812 -9.03 39.29 4.13
N GLN A 813 -8.66 38.01 4.13
CA GLN A 813 -8.23 37.32 5.36
C GLN A 813 -6.92 37.90 5.92
N LEU A 814 -5.98 38.25 5.05
CA LEU A 814 -4.75 38.94 5.43
C LEU A 814 -5.04 40.31 6.05
N LEU A 815 -5.95 41.09 5.47
CA LEU A 815 -6.34 42.40 5.99
C LEU A 815 -6.95 42.31 7.39
N VAL A 816 -7.90 41.39 7.60
CA VAL A 816 -8.49 41.10 8.94
C VAL A 816 -7.40 40.68 9.93
N SER A 817 -6.44 39.89 9.46
CA SER A 817 -5.27 39.48 10.24
C SER A 817 -4.25 40.60 10.42
N LEU A 818 -4.34 41.75 9.76
CA LEU A 818 -3.48 42.91 9.99
C LEU A 818 -4.18 43.93 10.92
N GLU A 819 -5.50 44.05 10.83
CA GLU A 819 -6.30 45.02 11.60
C GLU A 819 -6.55 44.63 13.07
N SER A 820 -6.45 43.35 13.44
CA SER A 820 -6.68 42.95 14.83
C SER A 820 -5.60 43.50 15.79
N ASP A 821 -5.96 43.76 17.05
CA ASP A 821 -5.06 44.47 17.99
C ASP A 821 -3.99 43.58 18.70
N GLY A 822 -3.98 42.25 18.47
CA GLY A 822 -3.09 41.32 19.17
C GLY A 822 -1.83 40.89 18.40
N ARG A 823 -0.63 41.21 18.91
CA ARG A 823 0.66 40.75 18.34
C ARG A 823 1.04 39.33 18.77
N ASP A 824 0.15 38.40 18.50
CA ASP A 824 0.35 37.00 18.82
C ASP A 824 1.32 36.33 17.83
N ARG A 825 2.21 35.46 18.32
CA ARG A 825 3.21 34.75 17.49
C ARG A 825 2.58 33.88 16.42
N VAL A 826 1.47 33.20 16.72
CA VAL A 826 0.73 32.38 15.73
C VAL A 826 0.19 33.26 14.62
N ARG A 827 -0.37 34.42 14.96
CA ARG A 827 -0.88 35.38 13.99
C ARG A 827 0.23 35.98 13.13
N LEU A 828 1.36 36.37 13.72
CA LEU A 828 2.52 36.85 12.95
C LEU A 828 3.07 35.76 12.02
N HIS A 829 3.05 34.50 12.44
CA HIS A 829 3.41 33.37 11.58
C HIS A 829 2.39 33.13 10.46
N TRP A 830 1.09 33.28 10.74
CA TRP A 830 0.04 33.22 9.71
C TRP A 830 0.25 34.30 8.64
N ILE A 831 0.50 35.54 9.04
CA ILE A 831 0.84 36.64 8.12
C ILE A 831 2.07 36.27 7.28
N TYR A 832 3.09 35.64 7.88
CA TYR A 832 4.26 35.16 7.15
C TYR A 832 3.88 34.13 6.06
N ILE A 833 3.03 33.15 6.37
CA ILE A 833 2.58 32.12 5.42
C ILE A 833 1.80 32.75 4.25
N CYS A 834 0.86 33.66 4.53
CA CYS A 834 0.12 34.38 3.49
C CYS A 834 1.06 35.18 2.57
N LEU A 835 2.07 35.83 3.13
CA LEU A 835 3.07 36.57 2.35
C LEU A 835 3.94 35.65 1.51
N ASP A 836 4.26 34.44 1.99
CA ASP A 836 5.06 33.47 1.25
C ASP A 836 4.31 32.92 0.05
N PHE A 837 3.01 32.66 0.23
CA PHE A 837 2.09 32.35 -0.87
C PHE A 837 2.04 33.47 -1.91
N LEU A 838 1.81 34.72 -1.50
CA LEU A 838 1.78 35.87 -2.41
C LEU A 838 3.11 36.08 -3.13
N ALA A 839 4.23 35.95 -2.42
CA ALA A 839 5.57 36.08 -3.00
C ALA A 839 5.84 34.99 -4.05
N THR A 840 5.38 33.76 -3.79
CA THR A 840 5.52 32.61 -4.69
C THR A 840 4.70 32.82 -5.96
N ILE A 841 3.45 33.27 -5.86
CA ILE A 841 2.63 33.63 -7.04
C ILE A 841 3.25 34.79 -7.81
N ALA A 842 3.64 35.87 -7.13
CA ALA A 842 4.24 37.05 -7.78
C ALA A 842 5.53 36.72 -8.54
N HIS A 843 6.24 35.66 -8.14
CA HIS A 843 7.44 35.18 -8.82
C HIS A 843 7.12 34.17 -9.93
N GLY A 844 6.37 33.11 -9.62
CA GLY A 844 6.08 32.00 -10.54
C GLY A 844 5.05 32.32 -11.62
N MET A 845 4.08 33.19 -11.32
CA MET A 845 2.96 33.58 -12.19
C MET A 845 2.90 35.09 -12.38
N SER A 846 4.06 35.73 -12.53
CA SER A 846 4.20 37.19 -12.52
C SER A 846 3.35 37.93 -13.57
N GLU A 847 3.15 37.32 -14.75
CA GLU A 847 2.35 37.92 -15.83
C GLU A 847 0.86 37.84 -15.53
N TRP A 848 0.38 36.67 -15.08
CA TRP A 848 -1.00 36.49 -14.66
C TRP A 848 -1.34 37.41 -13.49
N MET A 849 -0.50 37.48 -12.44
CA MET A 849 -0.77 38.33 -11.29
C MET A 849 -0.81 39.82 -11.66
N ALA A 850 0.09 40.26 -12.54
CA ALA A 850 0.08 41.65 -12.99
C ALA A 850 -1.16 41.97 -13.83
N ALA A 851 -1.58 41.05 -14.70
CA ALA A 851 -2.83 41.18 -15.46
C ALA A 851 -4.04 41.24 -14.53
N ALA A 852 -4.20 40.26 -13.63
CA ALA A 852 -5.30 40.15 -12.67
C ALA A 852 -5.46 41.41 -11.80
N VAL A 853 -4.37 41.89 -11.20
CA VAL A 853 -4.38 43.11 -10.37
C VAL A 853 -4.64 44.37 -11.21
N SER A 854 -4.26 44.38 -12.49
CA SER A 854 -4.54 45.51 -13.39
C SER A 854 -5.96 45.53 -13.93
N SER A 855 -6.62 44.37 -14.02
CA SER A 855 -8.00 44.23 -14.53
C SER A 855 -9.06 44.33 -13.44
N ASP A 856 -8.74 43.98 -12.20
CA ASP A 856 -9.67 43.99 -11.07
C ASP A 856 -9.33 45.10 -10.05
N ASP A 857 -10.20 46.11 -10.00
CA ASP A 857 -10.09 47.25 -9.09
C ASP A 857 -10.15 46.86 -7.59
N GLU A 858 -10.88 45.80 -7.22
CA GLU A 858 -11.00 45.36 -5.83
C GLU A 858 -9.69 44.73 -5.36
N LEU A 859 -9.10 43.85 -6.19
CA LEU A 859 -7.79 43.25 -5.92
C LEU A 859 -6.70 44.30 -5.74
N SER A 860 -6.67 45.30 -6.62
CA SER A 860 -5.69 46.39 -6.52
C SER A 860 -5.81 47.16 -5.20
N LYS A 861 -7.04 47.54 -4.82
CA LYS A 861 -7.30 48.27 -3.57
C LYS A 861 -6.99 47.44 -2.34
N LEU A 862 -7.38 46.18 -2.30
CA LEU A 862 -7.11 45.29 -1.17
C LEU A 862 -5.61 45.05 -0.98
N LEU A 863 -4.86 44.88 -2.08
CA LEU A 863 -3.42 44.76 -2.03
C LEU A 863 -2.78 46.07 -1.52
N ALA A 864 -3.24 47.23 -1.99
CA ALA A 864 -2.78 48.53 -1.50
C ALA A 864 -3.03 48.72 0.02
N LEU A 865 -4.22 48.34 0.49
CA LEU A 865 -4.59 48.38 1.91
C LEU A 865 -3.72 47.44 2.75
N CYS A 866 -3.53 46.18 2.33
CA CYS A 866 -2.69 45.22 3.03
C CYS A 866 -1.25 45.75 3.16
N LEU A 867 -0.67 46.27 2.07
CA LEU A 867 0.68 46.84 2.08
C LEU A 867 0.78 48.05 3.00
N THR A 868 -0.22 48.93 3.00
CA THR A 868 -0.27 50.11 3.88
C THR A 868 -0.39 49.70 5.35
N GLN A 869 -1.23 48.72 5.69
CA GLN A 869 -1.34 48.20 7.05
C GLN A 869 -0.05 47.51 7.53
N MET A 870 0.65 46.78 6.66
CA MET A 870 1.98 46.24 6.98
C MET A 870 3.01 47.36 7.22
N LEU A 871 2.90 48.47 6.48
CA LEU A 871 3.73 49.65 6.71
C LEU A 871 3.47 50.26 8.08
N ASP A 872 2.21 50.45 8.44
CA ASP A 872 1.78 51.02 9.74
C ASP A 872 2.14 50.10 10.92
N ALA A 873 2.02 48.78 10.75
CA ALA A 873 2.39 47.79 11.75
C ALA A 873 3.91 47.56 11.89
N HIS A 874 4.74 48.23 11.08
CA HIS A 874 6.21 48.09 11.07
C HIS A 874 6.72 46.65 10.88
N LEU A 875 6.02 45.86 10.06
CA LEU A 875 6.39 44.46 9.81
C LEU A 875 7.58 44.38 8.84
N VAL A 876 8.51 43.45 9.12
CA VAL A 876 9.68 43.17 8.28
C VAL A 876 9.84 41.65 8.08
N SER A 877 10.08 41.23 6.83
CA SER A 877 10.34 39.82 6.48
C SER A 877 11.12 39.72 5.16
N PRO A 878 12.03 38.73 5.00
CA PRO A 878 12.66 38.46 3.71
C PRO A 878 11.66 38.11 2.60
N VAL A 879 10.55 37.46 2.97
CA VAL A 879 9.48 37.09 2.03
C VAL A 879 8.72 38.32 1.54
N LEU A 880 8.42 39.26 2.44
CA LEU A 880 7.82 40.55 2.06
C LEU A 880 8.73 41.29 1.08
N ASN A 881 10.04 41.33 1.34
CA ASN A 881 11.00 41.95 0.42
C ASN A 881 11.00 41.29 -0.97
N ARG A 882 10.82 39.96 -1.05
CA ARG A 882 10.71 39.23 -2.31
C ARG A 882 9.43 39.62 -3.07
N LEU A 883 8.28 39.63 -2.39
CA LEU A 883 7.00 40.06 -2.96
C LEU A 883 7.09 41.48 -3.53
N ILE A 884 7.61 42.42 -2.73
CA ILE A 884 7.74 43.82 -3.15
C ILE A 884 8.63 43.98 -4.37
N ARG A 885 9.74 43.23 -4.48
CA ARG A 885 10.59 43.26 -5.68
C ARG A 885 9.83 42.81 -6.93
N SER A 886 9.07 41.72 -6.82
CA SER A 886 8.25 41.22 -7.93
C SER A 886 7.19 42.24 -8.36
N LEU A 887 6.49 42.87 -7.40
CA LEU A 887 5.51 43.92 -7.68
C LEU A 887 6.16 45.17 -8.29
N THR A 888 7.32 45.59 -7.78
CA THR A 888 8.04 46.78 -8.27
C THR A 888 8.48 46.63 -9.72
N ALA A 889 8.91 45.43 -10.11
CA ALA A 889 9.32 45.14 -11.49
C ALA A 889 8.17 45.32 -12.51
N ARG A 890 6.91 45.22 -12.05
CA ARG A 890 5.71 45.36 -12.87
C ARG A 890 4.89 46.61 -12.55
N ALA A 891 5.39 47.50 -11.69
CA ALA A 891 4.62 48.64 -11.16
C ALA A 891 4.06 49.58 -12.23
N ALA A 892 4.69 49.65 -13.41
CA ALA A 892 4.21 50.44 -14.55
C ALA A 892 2.89 49.90 -15.16
N GLN A 893 2.55 48.62 -14.94
CA GLN A 893 1.35 47.96 -15.48
C GLN A 893 0.10 48.21 -14.62
N PHE A 894 0.26 48.57 -13.34
CA PHE A 894 -0.87 48.86 -12.45
C PHE A 894 -1.47 50.23 -12.78
N GLN A 895 -2.79 50.33 -12.78
CA GLN A 895 -3.50 51.59 -13.06
C GLN A 895 -3.79 52.39 -11.78
N ASP A 896 -3.94 51.69 -10.65
CA ASP A 896 -4.30 52.28 -9.36
C ASP A 896 -3.13 53.05 -8.73
N PRO A 897 -3.28 54.38 -8.49
CA PRO A 897 -2.23 55.18 -7.89
C PRO A 897 -1.96 54.82 -6.42
N GLU A 898 -2.94 54.32 -5.67
CA GLU A 898 -2.77 53.96 -4.26
C GLU A 898 -1.88 52.71 -4.13
N LEU A 899 -2.09 51.72 -5.00
CA LEU A 899 -1.24 50.53 -5.05
C LEU A 899 0.21 50.90 -5.45
N LYS A 900 0.41 51.72 -6.49
CA LYS A 900 1.74 52.20 -6.87
C LYS A 900 2.43 52.90 -5.70
N PHE A 901 1.68 53.72 -4.96
CA PHE A 901 2.19 54.43 -3.80
C PHE A 901 2.61 53.48 -2.68
N ALA A 902 1.77 52.50 -2.33
CA ALA A 902 2.08 51.49 -1.32
C ALA A 902 3.29 50.63 -1.71
N ILE A 903 3.41 50.22 -2.98
CA ILE A 903 4.57 49.46 -3.50
C ILE A 903 5.86 50.27 -3.33
N VAL A 904 5.84 51.57 -3.63
CA VAL A 904 7.01 52.45 -3.49
C VAL A 904 7.44 52.59 -2.03
N LEU A 905 6.49 52.81 -1.12
CA LEU A 905 6.80 52.89 0.31
C LEU A 905 7.38 51.58 0.86
N CYS A 906 6.77 50.44 0.52
CA CYS A 906 7.31 49.14 0.88
C CYS A 906 8.67 48.86 0.23
N SER A 907 8.92 49.38 -0.98
CA SER A 907 10.22 49.27 -1.66
C SER A 907 11.31 50.06 -0.96
N LEU A 908 11.00 51.26 -0.45
CA LEU A 908 11.91 52.03 0.39
C LEU A 908 12.28 51.24 1.65
N ARG A 909 11.31 50.61 2.30
CA ARG A 909 11.56 49.76 3.47
C ARG A 909 12.42 48.53 3.12
N ALA A 910 12.13 47.85 2.00
CA ALA A 910 12.94 46.73 1.52
C ALA A 910 14.37 47.15 1.15
N PHE A 911 14.56 48.40 0.69
CA PHE A 911 15.86 49.00 0.35
C PHE A 911 16.82 49.08 1.54
N GLN A 912 16.30 49.08 2.77
CA GLN A 912 17.11 49.04 4.00
C GLN A 912 17.99 47.79 4.09
N HIS A 913 17.60 46.71 3.41
CA HIS A 913 18.30 45.42 3.43
C HIS A 913 18.95 45.08 2.08
N GLU A 914 18.33 45.42 0.94
CA GLU A 914 18.89 45.20 -0.42
C GLU A 914 18.46 46.27 -1.45
N PRO A 915 19.36 46.77 -2.33
CA PRO A 915 19.03 47.86 -3.24
C PRO A 915 18.16 47.45 -4.45
N ALA A 916 16.94 47.98 -4.54
CA ALA A 916 15.99 47.80 -5.65
C ALA A 916 15.91 48.99 -6.62
N VAL A 917 15.30 48.79 -7.80
CA VAL A 917 15.08 49.84 -8.83
C VAL A 917 13.87 50.69 -8.42
N LEU A 918 14.12 51.85 -7.81
CA LEU A 918 13.08 52.70 -7.20
C LEU A 918 12.62 53.89 -8.06
N LEU A 919 13.42 54.32 -9.04
CA LEU A 919 13.30 55.66 -9.64
C LEU A 919 12.23 55.80 -10.71
N SER A 920 11.89 54.73 -11.44
CA SER A 920 10.87 54.78 -12.48
C SER A 920 9.47 54.99 -11.89
N VAL A 921 9.17 54.32 -10.78
CA VAL A 921 7.86 54.35 -10.13
C VAL A 921 7.67 55.63 -9.30
N LEU A 922 8.73 56.11 -8.63
CA LEU A 922 8.71 57.37 -7.85
C LEU A 922 8.32 58.61 -8.68
N ARG A 923 8.60 58.62 -9.98
CA ARG A 923 8.29 59.75 -10.87
C ARG A 923 6.82 59.80 -11.32
N GLU A 924 6.07 58.71 -11.14
CA GLU A 924 4.68 58.58 -11.62
C GLU A 924 3.63 58.81 -10.51
N LEU A 925 4.05 59.11 -9.27
CA LEU A 925 3.14 59.21 -8.12
C LEU A 925 2.42 60.57 -8.05
N PRO A 926 1.10 60.59 -7.73
CA PRO A 926 0.36 61.83 -7.50
C PRO A 926 0.67 62.47 -6.13
N SER A 927 0.54 63.80 -6.06
CA SER A 927 0.95 64.60 -4.91
C SER A 927 -0.17 64.84 -3.88
N ASP A 928 -0.61 63.82 -3.13
CA ASP A 928 -1.57 64.01 -2.03
C ASP A 928 -0.89 64.29 -0.68
N GLN A 929 -1.53 65.03 0.23
CA GLN A 929 -0.93 65.56 1.47
C GLN A 929 -0.70 64.49 2.55
N HIS A 930 -1.59 63.49 2.67
CA HIS A 930 -1.43 62.40 3.65
C HIS A 930 -0.30 61.43 3.24
N GLN A 931 -0.26 61.09 1.95
CA GLN A 931 0.79 60.28 1.32
C GLN A 931 2.18 60.92 1.49
N ARG A 932 2.29 62.25 1.45
CA ARG A 932 3.55 62.98 1.69
C ARG A 932 4.16 62.72 3.08
N GLN A 933 3.37 62.56 4.14
CA GLN A 933 3.90 62.31 5.49
C GLN A 933 4.51 60.91 5.61
N LEU A 934 3.81 59.88 5.13
CA LEU A 934 4.32 58.51 5.10
C LEU A 934 5.58 58.37 4.24
N MET A 935 5.63 59.10 3.12
CA MET A 935 6.80 59.11 2.24
C MET A 935 8.02 59.78 2.89
N ARG A 936 7.84 60.93 3.57
CA ARG A 936 8.92 61.59 4.34
C ARG A 936 9.50 60.64 5.39
N ARG A 937 8.62 59.90 6.06
CA ARG A 937 8.96 58.94 7.12
C ARG A 937 9.76 57.76 6.59
N GLU A 938 9.26 57.06 5.58
CA GLU A 938 9.94 55.87 5.03
C GLU A 938 11.26 56.23 4.33
N ILE A 939 11.33 57.38 3.64
CA ILE A 939 12.61 57.84 3.07
C ILE A 939 13.61 58.15 4.19
N GLY A 940 13.19 58.85 5.26
CA GLY A 940 14.06 59.13 6.40
C GLY A 940 14.56 57.86 7.10
N LEU A 941 13.70 56.87 7.34
CA LEU A 941 14.09 55.56 7.88
C LEU A 941 15.07 54.82 6.97
N THR A 942 14.85 54.87 5.66
CA THR A 942 15.72 54.23 4.66
C THR A 942 17.11 54.86 4.65
N LEU A 943 17.17 56.18 4.64
CA LEU A 943 18.42 56.94 4.71
C LEU A 943 19.14 56.73 6.04
N LEU A 944 18.40 56.59 7.14
CA LEU A 944 18.95 56.24 8.45
C LEU A 944 19.59 54.83 8.43
N ALA A 945 18.91 53.83 7.87
CA ALA A 945 19.45 52.48 7.74
C ALA A 945 20.74 52.45 6.91
N ILE A 946 20.76 53.15 5.78
CA ILE A 946 21.95 53.28 4.92
C ILE A 946 23.07 54.04 5.63
N SER A 947 22.73 55.07 6.42
CA SER A 947 23.73 55.83 7.19
C SER A 947 24.42 54.96 8.25
N ARG A 948 23.73 53.93 8.78
CA ARG A 948 24.28 52.97 9.73
C ARG A 948 25.11 51.87 9.04
N GLY A 949 24.68 51.40 7.86
CA GLY A 949 25.39 50.39 7.05
C GLY A 949 26.51 50.95 6.14
N ASP A 950 27.14 50.09 5.33
CA ASP A 950 28.06 50.50 4.25
C ASP A 950 27.37 50.29 2.89
N PRO A 951 26.92 51.35 2.18
CA PRO A 951 26.17 51.18 0.94
C PRO A 951 27.03 50.61 -0.18
N SER A 952 26.46 49.68 -0.95
CA SER A 952 27.02 49.25 -2.24
C SER A 952 27.05 50.43 -3.23
N PRO A 953 27.93 50.45 -4.26
CA PRO A 953 27.99 51.57 -5.21
C PRO A 953 26.66 51.79 -5.95
N LYS A 954 25.93 50.71 -6.24
CA LYS A 954 24.58 50.77 -6.82
C LYS A 954 23.58 51.38 -5.85
N ALA A 955 23.59 50.95 -4.58
CA ALA A 955 22.74 51.53 -3.54
C ALA A 955 23.02 53.02 -3.32
N ALA A 956 24.31 53.40 -3.29
CA ALA A 956 24.74 54.78 -3.16
C ALA A 956 24.22 55.63 -4.32
N GLN A 957 24.32 55.13 -5.56
CA GLN A 957 23.81 55.83 -6.75
C GLN A 957 22.29 56.01 -6.68
N THR A 958 21.54 54.95 -6.37
CA THR A 958 20.07 55.03 -6.22
C THR A 958 19.67 55.98 -5.08
N THR A 959 20.42 56.00 -3.97
CA THR A 959 20.20 56.93 -2.85
C THR A 959 20.43 58.38 -3.28
N LEU A 960 21.49 58.64 -4.06
CA LEU A 960 21.76 59.97 -4.62
C LEU A 960 20.64 60.40 -5.57
N ASP A 961 20.11 59.48 -6.38
CA ASP A 961 19.03 59.77 -7.30
C ASP A 961 17.69 60.05 -6.57
N VAL A 962 17.37 59.32 -5.49
CA VAL A 962 16.20 59.59 -4.62
C VAL A 962 16.33 60.96 -3.95
N LEU A 963 17.52 61.29 -3.42
CA LEU A 963 17.80 62.60 -2.83
C LEU A 963 17.74 63.73 -3.87
N THR A 964 18.17 63.48 -5.10
CA THR A 964 18.07 64.44 -6.21
C THR A 964 16.60 64.71 -6.52
N TRP A 965 15.80 63.64 -6.68
CA TRP A 965 14.36 63.73 -6.92
C TRP A 965 13.63 64.52 -5.83
N LEU A 966 13.97 64.32 -4.55
CA LEU A 966 13.39 65.11 -3.44
C LEU A 966 13.67 66.62 -3.57
N THR A 967 14.84 67.00 -4.07
CA THR A 967 15.19 68.42 -4.28
C THR A 967 14.54 69.05 -5.51
N GLU A 968 14.07 68.22 -6.45
CA GLU A 968 13.37 68.62 -7.66
C GLU A 968 11.86 68.81 -7.43
N GLN A 969 11.30 68.36 -6.30
CA GLN A 969 9.90 68.57 -5.96
C GLN A 969 9.62 70.04 -5.57
N ASP A 970 8.45 70.54 -6.00
CA ASP A 970 7.98 71.91 -5.74
C ASP A 970 7.60 72.15 -4.27
N ASP A 971 7.24 71.10 -3.54
CA ASP A 971 6.81 71.18 -2.14
C ASP A 971 8.01 71.20 -1.17
N PRO A 972 8.20 72.27 -0.37
CA PRO A 972 9.29 72.34 0.61
C PRO A 972 9.14 71.34 1.77
N SER A 973 7.95 70.80 2.04
CA SER A 973 7.73 69.86 3.15
C SER A 973 8.42 68.51 2.94
N LEU A 974 8.59 68.07 1.70
CA LEU A 974 9.31 66.83 1.35
C LEU A 974 10.82 66.91 1.58
N ARG A 975 11.36 68.13 1.75
CA ARG A 975 12.78 68.37 2.01
C ARG A 975 13.15 68.23 3.48
N LEU A 976 12.16 68.18 4.37
CA LEU A 976 12.31 67.96 5.80
C LEU A 976 12.02 66.48 6.10
N LEU A 977 13.01 65.64 6.34
CA LEU A 977 12.82 64.19 6.48
C LEU A 977 12.59 63.81 7.94
N SER A 978 11.51 63.07 8.22
CA SER A 978 11.25 62.55 9.56
C SER A 978 12.04 61.28 9.85
N SER A 979 12.27 60.96 11.13
CA SER A 979 12.96 59.73 11.58
C SER A 979 14.46 59.63 11.28
N ILE A 980 15.14 60.69 10.80
CA ILE A 980 16.61 60.75 10.64
C ILE A 980 17.19 61.98 11.34
N SER A 981 18.18 61.78 12.21
CA SER A 981 18.85 62.91 12.89
C SER A 981 19.81 63.64 11.94
N ALA A 982 20.04 64.94 12.19
CA ALA A 982 20.99 65.72 11.40
C ALA A 982 22.40 65.08 11.38
N SER A 983 22.81 64.48 12.51
CA SER A 983 24.10 63.75 12.60
C SER A 983 24.16 62.51 11.70
N ALA A 984 23.07 61.74 11.59
CA ALA A 984 23.01 60.54 10.75
C ALA A 984 23.00 60.90 9.27
N LEU A 985 22.33 62.00 8.93
CA LEU A 985 22.25 62.55 7.58
C LEU A 985 23.63 63.07 7.10
N VAL A 986 24.40 63.74 7.98
CA VAL A 986 25.79 64.12 7.69
C VAL A 986 26.67 62.89 7.47
N GLN A 987 26.53 61.84 8.29
CA GLN A 987 27.27 60.58 8.13
C GLN A 987 26.95 59.90 6.80
N LEU A 988 25.67 59.90 6.39
CA LEU A 988 25.25 59.39 5.09
C LEU A 988 25.96 60.12 3.94
N TYR A 989 26.02 61.44 3.98
CA TYR A 989 26.69 62.22 2.93
C TYR A 989 28.19 61.94 2.84
N VAL A 990 28.86 61.68 3.97
CA VAL A 990 30.26 61.27 3.99
C VAL A 990 30.42 59.91 3.30
N LYS A 991 29.56 58.94 3.62
CA LYS A 991 29.58 57.60 3.01
C LYS A 991 29.27 57.63 1.51
N LEU A 992 28.28 58.42 1.08
CA LEU A 992 27.97 58.60 -0.35
C LEU A 992 29.14 59.24 -1.12
N ALA A 993 29.79 60.25 -0.53
CA ALA A 993 30.97 60.89 -1.13
C ALA A 993 32.17 59.92 -1.25
N GLN A 994 32.34 59.02 -0.28
CA GLN A 994 33.38 57.99 -0.29
C GLN A 994 33.15 56.93 -1.38
N LYS A 995 31.89 56.53 -1.63
CA LYS A 995 31.57 55.46 -2.59
C LYS A 995 31.39 55.94 -4.04
N LEU A 996 30.85 57.14 -4.26
CA LEU A 996 30.54 57.69 -5.59
C LEU A 996 31.58 58.71 -6.09
N GLY A 997 32.51 59.12 -5.23
CA GLY A 997 33.42 60.23 -5.50
C GLY A 997 32.78 61.61 -5.33
N PRO A 998 33.56 62.70 -5.46
CA PRO A 998 33.07 64.06 -5.30
C PRO A 998 32.13 64.47 -6.45
N SER A 999 30.82 64.38 -6.21
CA SER A 999 29.79 64.79 -7.16
C SER A 999 29.27 66.20 -6.83
N PRO A 1000 29.19 67.13 -7.82
CA PRO A 1000 28.60 68.46 -7.60
C PRO A 1000 27.10 68.37 -7.22
N ARG A 1001 26.42 67.29 -7.62
CA ARG A 1001 25.02 67.02 -7.23
C ARG A 1001 24.86 66.82 -5.73
N LEU A 1002 25.78 66.08 -5.11
CA LEU A 1002 25.74 65.80 -3.67
C LEU A 1002 25.91 67.08 -2.83
N ASN A 1003 26.74 68.03 -3.29
CA ASN A 1003 26.92 69.32 -2.60
C ASN A 1003 25.70 70.23 -2.73
N ALA A 1004 24.96 70.17 -3.84
CA ALA A 1004 23.71 70.91 -4.02
C ALA A 1004 22.54 70.37 -3.18
N ILE A 1005 22.56 69.06 -2.88
CA ILE A 1005 21.55 68.41 -2.03
C ILE A 1005 21.75 68.73 -0.55
N LYS A 1006 23.02 68.79 -0.09
CA LYS A 1006 23.39 69.09 1.31
C LYS A 1006 22.77 70.37 1.86
N SER A 1007 22.56 71.38 1.02
CA SER A 1007 21.99 72.67 1.43
C SER A 1007 20.46 72.71 1.39
N LYS A 1008 19.81 71.66 0.87
CA LYS A 1008 18.37 71.63 0.60
C LYS A 1008 17.59 70.61 1.43
N VAL A 1009 18.20 69.51 1.85
CA VAL A 1009 17.53 68.44 2.62
C VAL A 1009 17.95 68.52 4.09
N GLN A 1010 16.98 68.52 5.01
CA GLN A 1010 17.20 68.61 6.46
C GLN A 1010 16.44 67.48 7.19
N GLY A 1011 16.92 67.07 8.37
CA GLY A 1011 16.21 66.13 9.24
C GLY A 1011 15.25 66.87 10.19
N ASP A 1012 14.07 66.32 10.41
CA ASP A 1012 13.07 66.81 11.36
C ASP A 1012 13.39 66.24 12.76
N GLU A 1013 13.91 67.07 13.66
CA GLU A 1013 14.32 66.64 15.01
C GLU A 1013 13.17 66.66 16.05
N ASP A 1014 12.02 67.26 15.69
CA ASP A 1014 10.85 67.43 16.57
C ASP A 1014 9.88 66.23 16.54
N GLU A 1015 9.94 65.35 15.53
CA GLU A 1015 9.14 64.12 15.47
C GLU A 1015 9.80 62.94 16.20
N ALA A 1016 9.03 62.24 17.04
CA ALA A 1016 9.51 61.11 17.83
C ALA A 1016 10.06 59.96 16.95
N MET A 1017 11.19 59.37 17.35
CA MET A 1017 11.75 58.21 16.66
C MET A 1017 10.80 57.01 16.70
N VAL A 1018 10.63 56.38 15.54
CA VAL A 1018 9.66 55.32 15.26
C VAL A 1018 9.89 54.04 16.09
N ALA A 1019 8.81 53.30 16.33
CA ALA A 1019 8.80 51.98 16.95
C ALA A 1019 9.76 50.98 16.26
N GLN A 1020 10.31 50.04 17.03
CA GLN A 1020 11.19 49.01 16.49
C GLN A 1020 10.47 48.13 15.45
N PRO A 1021 11.15 47.70 14.37
CA PRO A 1021 10.59 46.78 13.40
C PRO A 1021 10.18 45.48 14.08
N VAL A 1022 9.03 44.94 13.68
CA VAL A 1022 8.53 43.65 14.14
C VAL A 1022 8.88 42.62 13.07
N GLU A 1023 9.83 41.74 13.38
CA GLU A 1023 10.21 40.65 12.48
C GLU A 1023 9.12 39.57 12.47
N LEU A 1024 8.72 39.15 11.27
CA LEU A 1024 7.79 38.03 11.11
C LEU A 1024 8.54 36.70 11.28
N PRO A 1025 8.08 35.80 12.18
CA PRO A 1025 8.76 34.54 12.44
C PRO A 1025 8.54 33.56 11.28
N SER A 1026 9.63 33.08 10.68
CA SER A 1026 9.59 32.05 9.63
C SER A 1026 9.26 30.65 10.19
N GLN A 1027 9.44 30.44 11.49
CA GLN A 1027 9.10 29.20 12.19
C GLN A 1027 8.27 29.52 13.43
N LEU A 1028 7.22 28.73 13.64
CA LEU A 1028 6.38 28.83 14.83
C LEU A 1028 6.99 28.03 15.98
N LEU A 1029 7.66 28.72 16.90
CA LEU A 1029 8.16 28.13 18.15
C LEU A 1029 7.22 28.52 19.30
N LEU A 1030 6.44 27.54 19.75
CA LEU A 1030 5.55 27.65 20.91
C LEU A 1030 6.09 26.79 22.05
N SER A 1031 6.08 27.34 23.25
CA SER A 1031 6.29 26.58 24.47
C SER A 1031 5.07 25.70 24.78
N VAL A 1032 5.29 24.56 25.45
CA VAL A 1032 4.20 23.67 25.90
C VAL A 1032 3.13 24.44 26.69
N ARG A 1033 3.56 25.42 27.49
CA ARG A 1033 2.67 26.29 28.24
C ARG A 1033 1.78 27.18 27.36
N GLU A 1034 2.33 27.76 26.29
CA GLU A 1034 1.54 28.54 25.32
C GLU A 1034 0.53 27.67 24.57
N ILE A 1035 0.87 26.40 24.33
CA ILE A 1035 -0.04 25.41 23.74
C ILE A 1035 -1.16 25.08 24.73
N GLU A 1036 -0.84 24.76 25.99
CA GLU A 1036 -1.83 24.52 27.04
C GLU A 1036 -2.75 25.72 27.28
N GLU A 1037 -2.21 26.94 27.31
CA GLU A 1037 -2.98 28.17 27.52
C GLU A 1037 -3.99 28.41 26.40
N ARG A 1038 -3.71 27.95 25.17
CA ARG A 1038 -4.66 28.01 24.04
C ARG A 1038 -5.64 26.85 23.98
N LEU A 1039 -5.21 25.66 24.38
CA LEU A 1039 -6.07 24.47 24.42
C LEU A 1039 -7.06 24.52 25.60
N ARG A 1040 -6.79 25.36 26.61
CA ARG A 1040 -7.75 25.61 27.69
C ARG A 1040 -8.97 26.33 27.13
N PRO A 1041 -10.18 25.78 27.28
CA PRO A 1041 -11.40 26.48 26.87
C PRO A 1041 -11.47 27.81 27.64
N VAL A 1042 -11.47 28.92 26.90
CA VAL A 1042 -11.69 30.24 27.49
C VAL A 1042 -13.10 30.22 28.10
N PRO A 1043 -13.27 30.51 29.41
CA PRO A 1043 -14.60 30.59 30.00
C PRO A 1043 -15.37 31.76 29.37
N GLY A 1044 -16.20 31.47 28.37
CA GLY A 1044 -17.08 32.45 27.75
C GLY A 1044 -18.27 32.73 28.65
N THR A 1045 -18.25 33.85 29.39
CA THR A 1045 -19.51 34.47 29.81
C THR A 1045 -20.20 35.04 28.57
N PRO A 1046 -21.51 34.81 28.35
CA PRO A 1046 -22.19 35.23 27.13
C PRO A 1046 -22.13 36.75 26.95
N ASN A 1047 -21.75 37.17 25.74
CA ASN A 1047 -21.67 38.58 25.35
C ASN A 1047 -23.04 39.25 25.45
N ARG A 1048 -23.10 40.31 26.27
CA ARG A 1048 -24.32 41.05 26.61
C ARG A 1048 -24.64 42.12 25.56
N THR A 1049 -24.71 41.76 24.29
CA THR A 1049 -25.11 42.68 23.20
C THR A 1049 -25.71 41.91 22.02
N THR A 1050 -26.94 41.44 22.17
CA THR A 1050 -27.86 41.25 21.04
C THR A 1050 -29.10 42.10 21.32
N PRO A 1051 -29.53 42.97 20.39
CA PRO A 1051 -30.81 43.62 20.49
C PRO A 1051 -31.88 42.58 20.11
N THR A 1052 -32.56 42.04 21.12
CA THR A 1052 -33.79 41.27 20.91
C THR A 1052 -34.88 42.20 20.35
N PRO A 1053 -35.59 41.83 19.27
CA PRO A 1053 -36.80 42.52 18.86
C PRO A 1053 -37.89 42.24 19.89
N ASP A 1054 -38.26 43.26 20.66
CA ASP A 1054 -39.31 43.20 21.66
C ASP A 1054 -40.67 43.39 21.01
N ILE A 1055 -41.39 42.28 20.77
CA ILE A 1055 -42.84 42.30 20.62
C ILE A 1055 -43.40 41.13 21.43
N LEU A 1056 -43.81 41.47 22.67
CA LEU A 1056 -44.73 40.76 23.56
C LEU A 1056 -44.10 39.66 24.45
N GLY A 1057 -43.55 40.15 25.56
CA GLY A 1057 -42.99 39.40 26.68
C GLY A 1057 -43.84 38.28 27.27
N ILE A 1058 -43.13 37.31 27.85
CA ILE A 1058 -43.23 36.82 29.24
C ILE A 1058 -41.87 36.19 29.55
N THR A 1059 -41.05 36.90 30.32
CA THR A 1059 -39.78 36.39 30.86
C THR A 1059 -40.01 35.91 32.28
N SER A 1060 -39.79 34.61 32.51
CA SER A 1060 -39.55 34.07 33.85
C SER A 1060 -38.13 33.52 33.89
N SER A 1061 -37.24 34.25 34.57
CA SER A 1061 -35.94 33.76 35.00
C SER A 1061 -35.93 33.74 36.52
N PRO A 1062 -35.49 32.65 37.18
CA PRO A 1062 -35.49 32.59 38.63
C PRO A 1062 -34.33 33.39 39.20
N THR A 1063 -34.64 34.13 40.26
CA THR A 1063 -33.75 34.85 41.16
C THR A 1063 -32.84 33.89 41.93
N GLY A 1064 -31.53 34.04 41.78
CA GLY A 1064 -30.53 33.46 42.67
C GLY A 1064 -29.62 34.56 43.21
N LEU A 1065 -29.89 35.04 44.43
CA LEU A 1065 -28.97 35.91 45.16
C LEU A 1065 -29.17 35.75 46.67
N LEU A 1066 -28.03 35.61 47.35
CA LEU A 1066 -27.77 35.83 48.78
C LEU A 1066 -27.99 34.62 49.72
N ARG A 1067 -26.90 33.95 50.12
CA ARG A 1067 -26.08 34.30 51.30
C ARG A 1067 -25.08 33.17 51.61
N SER A 1068 -23.79 33.50 51.67
CA SER A 1068 -22.91 32.99 52.73
C SER A 1068 -22.80 34.09 53.80
N PRO A 1069 -22.51 33.76 55.08
CA PRO A 1069 -21.11 33.76 55.48
C PRO A 1069 -20.76 32.78 56.64
N ALA A 1070 -19.45 32.75 56.92
CA ALA A 1070 -18.75 32.15 58.05
C ALA A 1070 -18.42 30.64 57.90
N ALA A 1071 -17.23 30.15 58.25
CA ALA A 1071 -15.93 30.72 58.56
C ALA A 1071 -14.98 29.53 58.70
N THR A 1072 -13.68 29.76 58.45
CA THR A 1072 -12.51 29.01 58.99
C THR A 1072 -12.32 27.53 58.63
N GLY A 1073 -11.11 27.22 58.14
CA GLY A 1073 -10.43 25.97 58.49
C GLY A 1073 -9.83 25.17 57.33
N LEU A 1074 -8.55 25.43 57.08
CA LEU A 1074 -7.53 24.57 56.44
C LEU A 1074 -7.85 23.08 56.18
N THR A 1075 -7.49 22.67 54.95
CA THR A 1075 -6.86 21.40 54.52
C THR A 1075 -7.60 20.07 54.75
N LYS A 1076 -8.05 19.44 53.64
CA LYS A 1076 -7.44 18.23 53.06
C LYS A 1076 -8.29 17.76 51.86
N THR A 1077 -7.63 17.67 50.72
CA THR A 1077 -8.08 17.01 49.49
C THR A 1077 -8.26 15.50 49.73
N TYR A 1078 -9.44 14.98 49.43
CA TYR A 1078 -9.64 13.55 49.16
C TYR A 1078 -10.24 13.42 47.76
N ALA A 1079 -9.42 12.89 46.86
CA ALA A 1079 -9.83 12.37 45.56
C ALA A 1079 -10.51 11.01 45.74
N ASN A 1080 -11.34 10.67 44.76
CA ASN A 1080 -11.95 9.37 44.45
C ASN A 1080 -13.29 9.01 45.12
N ASN A 1081 -14.32 9.10 44.25
CA ASN A 1081 -15.68 8.56 44.39
C ASN A 1081 -15.67 7.04 44.58
N ASP A 1082 -15.62 6.58 45.83
CA ASP A 1082 -15.78 5.15 46.17
C ASP A 1082 -16.93 4.92 47.17
N PHE A 1083 -18.14 5.42 46.85
CA PHE A 1083 -19.32 5.23 47.71
C PHE A 1083 -20.67 4.98 47.00
N ARG A 1084 -20.68 4.51 45.75
CA ARG A 1084 -21.96 4.20 45.06
C ARG A 1084 -22.11 2.84 44.40
N GLN A 1085 -21.26 1.85 44.73
CA GLN A 1085 -21.43 0.48 44.24
C GLN A 1085 -21.31 -0.59 45.33
N LEU A 1086 -21.89 -0.35 46.51
CA LEU A 1086 -22.08 -1.40 47.52
C LEU A 1086 -23.48 -1.35 48.11
N ARG A 1087 -24.46 -1.64 47.25
CA ARG A 1087 -25.75 -2.23 47.64
C ARG A 1087 -26.40 -2.80 46.37
N GLN A 1088 -26.66 -4.11 46.42
CA GLN A 1088 -27.55 -4.88 45.56
C GLN A 1088 -26.89 -5.62 44.38
N ALA A 1089 -26.15 -6.66 44.72
CA ALA A 1089 -26.13 -7.90 43.93
C ALA A 1089 -26.83 -9.03 44.72
N ALA A 1090 -27.39 -9.97 43.96
CA ALA A 1090 -27.90 -11.31 44.30
C ALA A 1090 -29.39 -11.50 44.69
N GLY A 1091 -30.21 -11.84 43.67
CA GLY A 1091 -30.66 -13.22 43.42
C GLY A 1091 -31.71 -13.86 44.34
N SER A 1092 -32.95 -14.05 43.83
CA SER A 1092 -33.76 -15.29 43.90
C SER A 1092 -35.19 -15.10 43.34
N PHE A 1093 -35.63 -16.08 42.53
CA PHE A 1093 -36.95 -16.34 41.91
C PHE A 1093 -38.19 -16.20 42.86
N PRO A 1094 -39.44 -16.45 42.41
CA PRO A 1094 -40.30 -15.85 41.36
C PRO A 1094 -41.70 -15.44 41.91
N ARG A 1095 -42.61 -14.97 41.04
CA ARG A 1095 -44.11 -15.08 41.08
C ARG A 1095 -44.97 -13.80 41.23
N LEU A 1096 -45.91 -13.73 40.28
CA LEU A 1096 -47.35 -13.45 40.40
C LEU A 1096 -47.86 -12.01 40.58
N ASN A 1097 -48.53 -11.57 39.50
CA ASN A 1097 -49.91 -11.04 39.44
C ASN A 1097 -50.39 -10.04 40.50
N THR A 1098 -50.86 -8.88 40.03
CA THR A 1098 -52.24 -8.34 40.20
C THR A 1098 -52.27 -6.93 39.57
N SER A 1099 -52.92 -6.72 38.42
CA SER A 1099 -54.35 -6.48 38.21
C SER A 1099 -54.71 -4.98 38.07
N ARG A 1100 -55.32 -4.66 36.92
CA ARG A 1100 -56.29 -3.59 36.60
C ARG A 1100 -55.84 -2.41 35.70
N LEU A 1101 -56.42 -2.45 34.51
CA LEU A 1101 -56.67 -1.43 33.45
C LEU A 1101 -57.93 -0.57 33.81
N PRO A 1102 -58.54 0.21 32.88
CA PRO A 1102 -58.09 1.41 32.12
C PRO A 1102 -59.19 2.52 32.07
N SER A 1103 -58.97 3.63 31.34
CA SER A 1103 -60.03 4.54 30.82
C SER A 1103 -59.48 5.34 29.62
N MET A 1104 -59.86 4.98 28.37
CA MET A 1104 -60.76 5.68 27.40
C MET A 1104 -60.25 7.08 26.94
N HIS A 1105 -60.13 7.44 25.64
CA HIS A 1105 -60.95 7.24 24.42
C HIS A 1105 -60.07 7.51 23.14
N VAL A 1106 -60.08 6.70 22.04
CA VAL A 1106 -60.94 6.76 20.81
C VAL A 1106 -60.58 7.95 19.89
N ASP A 1107 -60.32 7.88 18.55
CA ASP A 1107 -60.45 6.88 17.46
C ASP A 1107 -59.62 7.36 16.22
N VAL A 1108 -58.93 6.47 15.51
CA VAL A 1108 -59.22 5.90 14.15
C VAL A 1108 -58.92 6.80 12.94
N GLY A 1109 -58.12 6.28 11.99
CA GLY A 1109 -58.03 6.87 10.65
C GLY A 1109 -57.01 6.27 9.66
N THR A 1110 -56.99 4.96 9.44
CA THR A 1110 -56.49 4.38 8.17
C THR A 1110 -57.67 3.79 7.39
N PRO A 1111 -57.70 3.91 6.05
CA PRO A 1111 -58.35 2.92 5.22
C PRO A 1111 -57.39 2.33 4.18
N ARG A 1112 -57.33 1.00 4.13
CA ARG A 1112 -56.88 0.24 2.96
C ARG A 1112 -58.10 -0.29 2.20
N GLY A 1113 -58.06 -0.12 0.87
CA GLY A 1113 -58.64 -0.98 -0.17
C GLY A 1113 -60.08 -0.70 -0.63
N PRO A 1114 -60.53 -1.24 -1.78
CA PRO A 1114 -59.85 -2.18 -2.69
C PRO A 1114 -59.96 -1.85 -4.21
N THR A 1115 -58.95 -2.24 -5.00
CA THR A 1115 -59.01 -2.92 -6.33
C THR A 1115 -57.59 -3.19 -6.80
#